data_AF-A0A810NUY7-F1
#
_entry.id   AF-A0A810NUY7-F1
#
_cell.length_a   1.000
_cell.length_b   1.000
_cell.length_c   1.000
_cell.angle_alpha   90.00
_cell.angle_beta   90.00
_cell.angle_gamma   90.00
#
_symmetry.space_group_name_H-M   'P 1'
#
loop_
_entity.id
_entity.type
_entity.pdbx_description
1 polymer ?
#
loop_
_entity_poly.entity_id
_entity_poly.type
_entity_poly.pdbx_seq_one_letter_code
_entity_poly.pdbx_strand_id
1 'polypeptide(L)'
;MRLIFAFIMTELTSPAPASWLRRPAARAAAAAIIVLVLVVAASAAWDPSGLLAPVGGRGLPLLDTGGAYQWAPLLVGLPVLLAATALPLLLLAGDRPRRSAWWVFLVTWATVLGAGALATAATGLVTAAPLVGPHLTAGAALRFAFAVSGFAAIKFLLVGPLVAAPAALAFRLSPPPTTTATATANFGETAGEQAGIRAVSPKAVDDTALDDTALDDTAPADVAAGLPETGGGRQAVVGSGIGLAVVGMFVLVTVVAAVFGERWWRGGPVGYAFAGPLLAPTAAAGVVGFVCGTAVFLGIFGMTLQALRRRPAHSTLPAVAVTVWLAATVAGLGLGVLGAVTAALAPRPSDGGPDSWWIATTLLSVATGIGYGVTTGLIGALGAAAAWRWRAALVAAGRFPRLRVAAVPAVAVLVALPLLVASPGVPGPQPVTPVPASGGLERLHLLPASGEGTLPVIGDVTGRQVILRGVNVNQLIDYHLRDPAIPATAPLTDADFADISALGFNVVRLGMSWSRLEPRRGEFDQGYLGQIRAAVASAKAHGVYVVLDMHQDAWGNALARPDEQCGGGTTPTTGWDGAPAWATITDGTLHCQFLARDLAPAVATAYTSFYTDRDGIQTELVRAWAFVAQAFANEPAVAGYDLLNEPGIGANPPISSGLLLGRYYDAAITAIRAAERAGQGFPHLVFFEPSVLWSGLAFDVTPPPGFTDDRLLVFAPHPYSESISMDQGFGLTIATIERNLTVSSRAAAAYGAALWPGEWGWFGDPAVDGAKVARFGAAQDRRGLGGAFWVWKQGCGSPETGPDAKTSGNLAKVDCVTGAPIAPPDGFARPLTRAYPKAFPGRLDTLAAADGGLTFGATAAADGASCRLDIWVPGDAQPVLKTENVSDAATLRVPGGWQVTGCARGTYTVAVTR
;
A
#
# COMPACT_ATOMS: atom_id res chain seq x y z
N MET A 1 18.78 30.21 3.95
CA MET A 1 17.88 29.66 5.01
C MET A 1 18.11 30.28 6.39
N ARG A 2 19.32 30.21 6.99
CA ARG A 2 19.63 30.89 8.28
C ARG A 2 19.34 32.40 8.27
N LEU A 3 19.63 33.08 7.16
CA LEU A 3 19.33 34.52 6.97
C LEU A 3 17.83 34.83 6.92
N ILE A 4 17.01 33.95 6.33
CA ILE A 4 15.54 34.11 6.27
C ILE A 4 14.93 33.82 7.65
N PHE A 5 15.43 32.79 8.34
CA PHE A 5 15.01 32.47 9.71
C PHE A 5 15.37 33.57 10.69
N ALA A 6 16.59 34.10 10.63
CA ALA A 6 17.01 35.25 11.41
C ALA A 6 16.12 36.46 11.08
N PHE A 7 15.96 36.81 9.81
CA PHE A 7 15.10 37.93 9.38
C PHE A 7 13.66 37.82 9.89
N ILE A 8 13.02 36.65 9.76
CA ILE A 8 11.62 36.47 10.20
C ILE A 8 11.51 36.40 11.73
N MET A 9 12.45 35.78 12.43
CA MET A 9 12.46 35.78 13.91
C MET A 9 12.69 37.19 14.46
N THR A 10 13.63 37.93 13.88
CA THR A 10 13.89 39.34 14.22
C THR A 10 12.65 40.20 13.96
N GLU A 11 11.92 39.97 12.86
CA GLU A 11 10.65 40.64 12.55
C GLU A 11 9.48 40.22 13.47
N LEU A 12 9.37 38.93 13.85
CA LEU A 12 8.34 38.44 14.77
C LEU A 12 8.52 38.98 16.19
N THR A 13 9.76 39.24 16.61
CA THR A 13 10.11 39.84 17.91
C THR A 13 10.29 41.36 17.86
N SER A 14 10.20 41.97 16.68
CA SER A 14 10.38 43.42 16.50
C SER A 14 9.23 44.20 17.16
N PRO A 15 9.51 45.33 17.83
CA PRO A 15 8.47 46.24 18.32
C PRO A 15 7.70 46.93 17.17
N ALA A 16 8.20 46.87 15.93
CA ALA A 16 7.56 47.41 14.73
C ALA A 16 7.66 46.43 13.55
N PRO A 17 6.88 45.33 13.54
CA PRO A 17 6.93 44.34 12.47
C PRO A 17 6.37 44.89 11.15
N ALA A 18 6.82 44.32 10.03
CA ALA A 18 6.29 44.59 8.68
C ALA A 18 4.75 44.60 8.66
N SER A 19 4.15 45.51 7.87
CA SER A 19 2.71 45.84 7.93
C SER A 19 1.75 44.64 7.79
N TRP A 20 2.17 43.58 7.08
CA TRP A 20 1.37 42.36 6.89
C TRP A 20 1.44 41.39 8.08
N LEU A 21 2.52 41.38 8.86
CA LEU A 21 2.70 40.59 10.10
C LEU A 21 1.93 41.18 11.30
N ARG A 22 1.25 42.31 11.11
CA ARG A 22 0.33 42.87 12.12
C ARG A 22 -0.97 42.07 12.25
N ARG A 23 -1.31 41.25 11.24
CA ARG A 23 -2.52 40.42 11.28
C ARG A 23 -2.27 39.10 12.03
N PRO A 24 -3.13 38.73 13.01
CA PRO A 24 -2.97 37.48 13.77
C PRO A 24 -2.89 36.22 12.89
N ALA A 25 -3.67 36.19 11.82
CA ALA A 25 -3.67 35.09 10.84
C ALA A 25 -2.34 34.96 10.09
N ALA A 26 -1.69 36.08 9.77
CA ALA A 26 -0.41 36.09 9.08
C ALA A 26 0.73 35.58 9.98
N ARG A 27 0.71 35.96 11.27
CA ARG A 27 1.66 35.42 12.27
C ARG A 27 1.48 33.92 12.49
N ALA A 28 0.24 33.45 12.60
CA ALA A 28 -0.05 32.02 12.73
C ALA A 28 0.45 31.23 11.51
N ALA A 29 0.19 31.73 10.29
CA ALA A 29 0.68 31.11 9.07
C ALA A 29 2.21 31.09 8.97
N ALA A 30 2.88 32.21 9.30
CA ALA A 30 4.33 32.30 9.32
C ALA A 30 4.95 31.32 10.33
N ALA A 31 4.42 31.26 11.56
CA ALA A 31 4.88 30.32 12.58
C ALA A 31 4.70 28.86 12.14
N ALA A 32 3.56 28.51 11.55
CA ALA A 32 3.31 27.17 11.02
C ALA A 32 4.34 26.79 9.94
N ILE A 33 4.58 27.67 8.97
CA ILE A 33 5.58 27.44 7.89
C ILE A 33 6.97 27.24 8.46
N ILE A 34 7.41 28.10 9.39
CA ILE A 34 8.76 28.04 9.97
C ILE A 34 8.97 26.71 10.68
N VAL A 35 8.03 26.33 11.56
CA VAL A 35 8.14 25.09 12.31
C VAL A 35 8.09 23.88 11.38
N LEU A 36 7.23 23.91 10.36
CA LEU A 36 7.14 22.83 9.39
C LEU A 36 8.45 22.67 8.58
N VAL A 37 9.08 23.78 8.16
CA VAL A 37 10.40 23.74 7.51
C VAL A 37 11.48 23.19 8.45
N LEU A 38 11.48 23.59 9.73
CA LEU A 38 12.42 23.06 10.72
C LEU A 38 12.24 21.57 10.96
N VAL A 39 10.99 21.11 11.09
CA VAL A 39 10.67 19.69 11.26
C VAL A 39 11.12 18.91 10.02
N VAL A 40 10.79 19.37 8.82
CA VAL A 40 11.23 18.72 7.58
C VAL A 40 12.76 18.64 7.51
N ALA A 41 13.47 19.74 7.80
CA ALA A 41 14.93 19.76 7.78
C ALA A 41 15.57 18.84 8.84
N ALA A 42 15.02 18.82 10.05
CA ALA A 42 15.50 17.96 11.13
C ALA A 42 15.21 16.48 10.86
N SER A 43 13.99 16.15 10.41
CA SER A 43 13.58 14.79 10.08
C SER A 43 14.36 14.24 8.88
N ALA A 44 14.62 15.05 7.85
CA ALA A 44 15.46 14.63 6.73
C ALA A 44 16.91 14.30 7.15
N ALA A 45 17.41 14.92 8.23
CA ALA A 45 18.74 14.63 8.76
C ALA A 45 18.79 13.31 9.54
N TRP A 46 17.68 12.95 10.22
CA TRP A 46 17.57 11.78 11.07
C TRP A 46 17.11 10.53 10.31
N ASP A 47 16.10 10.70 9.45
CA ASP A 47 15.56 9.65 8.59
C ASP A 47 15.73 10.04 7.11
N PRO A 48 16.86 9.65 6.51
CA PRO A 48 17.13 9.90 5.09
C PRO A 48 16.20 9.14 4.13
N SER A 49 15.67 8.00 4.55
CA SER A 49 14.83 7.12 3.71
C SER A 49 13.47 7.74 3.38
N GLY A 50 13.02 8.70 4.19
CA GLY A 50 11.68 9.28 4.07
C GLY A 50 10.58 8.37 4.61
N LEU A 51 10.90 7.23 5.24
CA LEU A 51 9.93 6.30 5.81
C LEU A 51 9.18 6.90 7.01
N LEU A 52 9.85 7.69 7.84
CA LEU A 52 9.34 8.43 9.00
C LEU A 52 9.35 9.93 8.77
N ALA A 53 10.23 10.46 7.91
CA ALA A 53 10.29 11.88 7.63
C ALA A 53 9.02 12.38 6.89
N PRO A 54 8.57 13.64 7.12
CA PRO A 54 7.40 14.20 6.45
C PRO A 54 7.62 14.45 4.95
N VAL A 55 8.88 14.71 4.58
CA VAL A 55 9.38 14.80 3.21
C VAL A 55 10.73 14.11 3.20
N GLY A 56 10.91 13.10 2.34
CA GLY A 56 12.19 12.42 2.17
C GLY A 56 13.26 13.40 1.68
N GLY A 57 14.48 13.31 2.22
CA GLY A 57 15.47 14.38 2.09
C GLY A 57 16.92 13.97 1.85
N ARG A 58 17.25 12.69 1.67
CA ARG A 58 18.61 12.29 1.23
C ARG A 58 18.53 11.40 -0.02
N GLY A 59 19.45 11.67 -0.95
CA GLY A 59 19.25 11.49 -2.40
C GLY A 59 19.75 12.69 -3.21
N LEU A 60 19.97 13.84 -2.56
CA LEU A 60 20.39 15.06 -3.22
C LEU A 60 21.92 15.20 -3.15
N PRO A 61 22.66 14.99 -4.24
CA PRO A 61 23.96 15.63 -4.34
C PRO A 61 23.74 17.14 -4.26
N LEU A 62 24.43 17.81 -3.32
CA LEU A 62 24.35 19.27 -3.18
C LEU A 62 24.79 20.00 -4.46
N LEU A 63 25.39 19.30 -5.42
CA LEU A 63 25.82 19.77 -6.74
C LEU A 63 25.93 18.59 -7.74
N ASP A 64 24.84 17.90 -8.11
CA ASP A 64 24.85 17.09 -9.33
C ASP A 64 23.47 16.88 -9.98
N THR A 65 23.49 16.52 -11.27
CA THR A 65 22.37 16.44 -12.21
C THR A 65 21.46 15.22 -12.00
N GLY A 66 20.85 15.11 -10.82
CA GLY A 66 19.77 14.14 -10.58
C GLY A 66 18.50 14.44 -11.39
N GLY A 67 17.82 13.41 -11.90
CA GLY A 67 16.59 13.55 -12.68
C GLY A 67 15.45 14.23 -11.90
N ALA A 68 14.49 14.84 -12.62
CA ALA A 68 13.39 15.64 -12.04
C ALA A 68 12.55 14.93 -10.94
N TYR A 69 12.55 13.59 -10.92
CA TYR A 69 11.79 12.77 -9.96
C TYR A 69 12.43 12.67 -8.56
N GLN A 70 13.76 12.76 -8.44
CA GLN A 70 14.45 12.78 -7.14
C GLN A 70 14.17 14.07 -6.38
N TRP A 71 13.99 15.14 -7.15
CA TRP A 71 13.67 16.46 -6.64
C TRP A 71 12.17 16.68 -6.47
N ALA A 72 11.30 15.78 -6.94
CA ALA A 72 9.84 15.96 -6.85
C ALA A 72 9.34 16.22 -5.41
N PRO A 73 9.81 15.50 -4.37
CA PRO A 73 9.43 15.81 -2.98
C PRO A 73 9.78 17.25 -2.57
N LEU A 74 10.84 17.84 -3.11
CA LEU A 74 11.33 19.18 -2.72
C LEU A 74 10.89 20.31 -3.65
N LEU A 75 10.81 20.07 -4.95
CA LEU A 75 10.39 21.06 -5.94
C LEU A 75 8.88 21.15 -6.09
N VAL A 76 8.15 20.09 -5.71
CA VAL A 76 6.69 20.02 -5.81
C VAL A 76 6.08 19.74 -4.44
N GLY A 77 6.49 18.67 -3.78
CA GLY A 77 5.93 18.26 -2.49
C GLY A 77 6.04 19.35 -1.43
N LEU A 78 7.25 19.88 -1.19
CA LEU A 78 7.48 20.91 -0.17
C LEU A 78 6.73 22.22 -0.48
N PRO A 79 6.78 22.81 -1.69
CA PRO A 79 5.96 23.98 -2.02
C PRO A 79 4.46 23.75 -1.84
N VAL A 80 3.94 22.59 -2.27
CA VAL A 80 2.53 22.22 -2.08
C VAL A 80 2.20 22.11 -0.58
N LEU A 81 3.04 21.45 0.21
CA LEU A 81 2.89 21.31 1.65
C LEU A 81 2.83 22.67 2.35
N LEU A 82 3.76 23.57 2.03
CA LEU A 82 3.84 24.90 2.64
C LEU A 82 2.65 25.78 2.21
N ALA A 83 2.32 25.80 0.91
CA ALA A 83 1.22 26.61 0.39
C ALA A 83 -0.14 26.12 0.91
N ALA A 84 -0.38 24.81 0.88
CA ALA A 84 -1.60 24.21 1.40
C ALA A 84 -1.72 24.30 2.92
N THR A 85 -0.60 24.49 3.64
CA THR A 85 -0.60 24.83 5.07
C THR A 85 -0.96 26.30 5.32
N ALA A 86 -0.34 27.22 4.58
CA ALA A 86 -0.47 28.65 4.79
C ALA A 86 -1.83 29.19 4.38
N LEU A 87 -2.32 28.78 3.20
CA LEU A 87 -3.50 29.36 2.58
C LEU A 87 -4.76 29.22 3.46
N PRO A 88 -5.04 28.06 4.09
CA PRO A 88 -6.19 27.94 4.98
C PRO A 88 -6.07 28.75 6.26
N LEU A 89 -4.88 28.94 6.81
CA LEU A 89 -4.68 29.82 7.97
C LEU A 89 -4.96 31.27 7.62
N LEU A 90 -4.44 31.76 6.49
CA LEU A 90 -4.69 33.12 6.03
C LEU A 90 -6.18 33.36 5.71
N LEU A 91 -6.82 32.39 5.06
CA LEU A 91 -8.21 32.51 4.63
C LEU A 91 -9.22 32.22 5.73
N LEU A 92 -8.90 31.38 6.72
CA LEU A 92 -9.83 31.04 7.78
C LEU A 92 -9.57 31.87 9.03
N ALA A 93 -8.33 32.03 9.50
CA ALA A 93 -8.02 32.71 10.78
C ALA A 93 -8.17 34.25 10.77
N GLY A 94 -8.52 34.87 9.64
CA GLY A 94 -8.61 36.34 9.49
C GLY A 94 -9.51 37.09 10.49
N ASP A 95 -9.03 38.26 10.92
CA ASP A 95 -9.56 39.42 11.68
C ASP A 95 -10.91 39.27 12.41
N ARG A 96 -11.12 38.17 13.15
CA ARG A 96 -12.23 38.06 14.09
C ARG A 96 -11.71 38.13 15.53
N PRO A 97 -12.17 39.09 16.35
CA PRO A 97 -11.76 39.23 17.76
C PRO A 97 -12.29 38.12 18.70
N ARG A 98 -12.91 37.04 18.19
CA ARG A 98 -13.60 36.00 18.98
C ARG A 98 -13.09 34.56 18.77
N ARG A 99 -12.05 34.32 17.97
CA ARG A 99 -11.53 32.94 17.81
C ARG A 99 -10.44 32.66 18.84
N SER A 100 -10.58 31.55 19.56
CA SER A 100 -9.60 31.12 20.57
C SER A 100 -8.36 30.53 19.92
N ALA A 101 -7.23 30.58 20.63
CA ALA A 101 -5.99 29.90 20.21
C ALA A 101 -6.23 28.40 19.94
N TRP A 102 -7.10 27.76 20.72
CA TRP A 102 -7.51 26.37 20.52
C TRP A 102 -8.16 26.12 19.15
N TRP A 103 -9.00 27.03 18.68
CA TRP A 103 -9.60 26.92 17.35
C TRP A 103 -8.52 26.97 16.25
N VAL A 104 -7.52 27.84 16.40
CA VAL A 104 -6.39 27.95 15.47
C VAL A 104 -5.54 26.67 15.49
N PHE A 105 -5.33 26.08 16.66
CA PHE A 105 -4.64 24.80 16.80
C PHE A 105 -5.32 23.71 15.96
N LEU A 106 -6.64 23.49 16.16
CA LEU A 106 -7.39 22.45 15.45
C LEU A 106 -7.38 22.65 13.93
N VAL A 107 -7.58 23.89 13.46
CA VAL A 107 -7.55 24.18 12.02
C VAL A 107 -6.16 23.99 11.44
N THR A 108 -5.11 24.41 12.16
CA THR A 108 -3.73 24.20 11.72
C THR A 108 -3.42 22.72 11.59
N TRP A 109 -3.80 21.92 12.59
CA TRP A 109 -3.55 20.48 12.56
C TRP A 109 -4.24 19.80 11.37
N ALA A 110 -5.55 20.00 11.22
CA ALA A 110 -6.30 19.43 10.10
C ALA A 110 -5.77 19.90 8.74
N THR A 111 -5.31 21.15 8.66
CA THR A 111 -4.72 21.72 7.45
C THR A 111 -3.39 21.05 7.10
N VAL A 112 -2.48 20.92 8.08
CA VAL A 112 -1.17 20.28 7.90
C VAL A 112 -1.34 18.82 7.46
N LEU A 113 -2.32 18.11 8.03
CA LEU A 113 -2.66 16.75 7.63
C LEU A 113 -3.09 16.66 6.16
N GLY A 114 -4.06 17.49 5.75
CA GLY A 114 -4.51 17.53 4.36
C GLY A 114 -3.41 17.98 3.40
N ALA A 115 -2.59 18.95 3.81
CA ALA A 115 -1.47 19.46 3.02
C ALA A 115 -0.41 18.37 2.77
N GLY A 116 -0.12 17.53 3.77
CA GLY A 116 0.75 16.36 3.62
C GLY A 116 0.24 15.36 2.58
N ALA A 117 -1.06 15.05 2.60
CA ALA A 117 -1.66 14.18 1.59
C ALA A 117 -1.59 14.79 0.18
N LEU A 118 -1.91 16.08 0.03
CA LEU A 118 -1.81 16.77 -1.26
C LEU A 118 -0.38 16.79 -1.80
N ALA A 119 0.59 17.10 -0.94
CA ALA A 119 2.00 17.10 -1.29
C ALA A 119 2.45 15.71 -1.76
N THR A 120 2.02 14.65 -1.06
CA THR A 120 2.33 13.27 -1.43
C THR A 120 1.73 12.91 -2.79
N ALA A 121 0.45 13.22 -3.01
CA ALA A 121 -0.21 12.94 -4.29
C ALA A 121 0.47 13.69 -5.44
N ALA A 122 0.81 14.97 -5.24
CA ALA A 122 1.48 15.80 -6.24
C ALA A 122 2.88 15.28 -6.57
N THR A 123 3.68 14.93 -5.56
CA THR A 123 4.99 14.31 -5.73
C THR A 123 4.87 13.01 -6.51
N GLY A 124 3.97 12.11 -6.11
CA GLY A 124 3.77 10.82 -6.76
C GLY A 124 3.36 10.95 -8.23
N LEU A 125 2.49 11.91 -8.54
CA LEU A 125 2.09 12.21 -9.92
C LEU A 125 3.27 12.68 -10.77
N VAL A 126 4.11 13.57 -10.25
CA VAL A 126 5.27 14.09 -10.98
C VAL A 126 6.32 13.00 -11.17
N THR A 127 6.51 12.11 -10.19
CA THR A 127 7.38 10.94 -10.31
C THR A 127 6.87 9.97 -11.40
N ALA A 128 5.56 9.73 -11.48
CA ALA A 128 4.96 8.79 -12.43
C ALA A 128 4.74 9.36 -13.84
N ALA A 129 4.62 10.69 -13.99
CA ALA A 129 4.24 11.31 -15.26
C ALA A 129 5.18 10.99 -16.44
N PRO A 130 6.52 10.98 -16.29
CA PRO A 130 7.43 10.61 -17.38
C PRO A 130 7.31 9.14 -17.80
N LEU A 131 6.73 8.29 -16.95
CA LEU A 131 6.62 6.86 -17.14
C LEU A 131 5.28 6.43 -17.76
N VAL A 132 4.39 7.40 -18.01
CA VAL A 132 3.11 7.16 -18.70
C VAL A 132 3.38 6.65 -20.11
N GLY A 133 2.80 5.51 -20.44
CA GLY A 133 3.04 4.79 -21.68
C GLY A 133 2.22 3.50 -21.75
N PRO A 134 2.68 2.49 -22.52
CA PRO A 134 1.95 1.23 -22.72
C PRO A 134 1.61 0.50 -21.41
N HIS A 135 2.52 0.55 -20.43
CA HIS A 135 2.41 -0.17 -19.15
C HIS A 135 1.93 0.71 -17.98
N LEU A 136 1.61 1.99 -18.24
CA LEU A 136 1.11 2.90 -17.21
C LEU A 136 0.28 4.02 -17.83
N THR A 137 -1.02 4.04 -17.54
CA THR A 137 -1.88 5.14 -18.01
C THR A 137 -1.84 6.33 -17.06
N ALA A 138 -1.99 7.55 -17.58
CA ALA A 138 -2.12 8.75 -16.75
C ALA A 138 -3.29 8.65 -15.76
N GLY A 139 -4.40 8.01 -16.17
CA GLY A 139 -5.55 7.76 -15.31
C GLY A 139 -5.26 6.77 -14.18
N ALA A 140 -4.45 5.73 -14.40
CA ALA A 140 -4.00 4.84 -13.34
C ALA A 140 -3.07 5.57 -12.36
N ALA A 141 -2.09 6.32 -12.87
CA ALA A 141 -1.18 7.11 -12.05
C ALA A 141 -1.92 8.13 -11.15
N LEU A 142 -2.86 8.87 -11.73
CA LEU A 142 -3.70 9.83 -11.00
C LEU A 142 -4.51 9.15 -9.90
N ARG A 143 -5.23 8.07 -10.24
CA ARG A 143 -6.07 7.36 -9.27
C ARG A 143 -5.25 6.78 -8.13
N PHE A 144 -4.15 6.13 -8.45
CA PHE A 144 -3.29 5.51 -7.44
C PHE A 144 -2.68 6.54 -6.51
N ALA A 145 -2.08 7.61 -7.04
CA ALA A 145 -1.43 8.66 -6.24
C ALA A 145 -2.38 9.28 -5.20
N PHE A 146 -3.65 9.50 -5.56
CA PHE A 146 -4.65 9.98 -4.61
C PHE A 146 -5.11 8.89 -3.63
N ALA A 147 -5.31 7.65 -4.10
CA ALA A 147 -5.70 6.53 -3.25
C ALA A 147 -4.68 6.27 -2.13
N VAL A 148 -3.40 6.45 -2.42
CA VAL A 148 -2.32 6.19 -1.47
C VAL A 148 -1.81 7.42 -0.72
N SER A 149 -2.31 8.62 -1.06
CA SER A 149 -1.82 9.88 -0.49
C SER A 149 -1.90 9.94 1.05
N GLY A 150 -2.88 9.22 1.64
CA GLY A 150 -3.06 9.17 3.08
C GLY A 150 -2.01 8.36 3.84
N PHE A 151 -1.30 7.43 3.18
CA PHE A 151 -0.30 6.57 3.84
C PHE A 151 0.93 7.36 4.26
N ALA A 152 1.42 8.28 3.42
CA ALA A 152 2.46 9.21 3.84
C ALA A 152 1.89 10.30 4.77
N ALA A 153 0.63 10.71 4.55
CA ALA A 153 -0.01 11.77 5.34
C ALA A 153 -0.22 11.39 6.81
N ILE A 154 -0.29 10.10 7.16
CA ILE A 154 -0.55 9.65 8.53
C ILE A 154 0.52 10.17 9.52
N LYS A 155 1.75 10.40 9.07
CA LYS A 155 2.84 11.01 9.85
C LYS A 155 2.49 12.41 10.35
N PHE A 156 1.66 13.13 9.60
CA PHE A 156 1.21 14.47 9.96
C PHE A 156 0.16 14.47 11.09
N LEU A 157 -0.30 13.31 11.55
CA LEU A 157 -0.99 13.19 12.84
C LEU A 157 -0.05 13.53 14.01
N LEU A 158 1.25 13.20 13.90
CA LEU A 158 2.27 13.53 14.91
C LEU A 158 2.94 14.87 14.66
N VAL A 159 3.22 15.22 13.39
CA VAL A 159 3.82 16.51 13.02
C VAL A 159 2.85 17.66 13.24
N GLY A 160 1.56 17.45 12.97
CA GLY A 160 0.53 18.47 13.02
C GLY A 160 0.46 19.23 14.35
N PRO A 161 0.40 18.56 15.52
CA PRO A 161 0.43 19.21 16.82
C PRO A 161 1.68 20.07 17.06
N LEU A 162 2.85 19.62 16.60
CA LEU A 162 4.12 20.37 16.71
C LEU A 162 4.08 21.67 15.91
N VAL A 163 3.38 21.69 14.78
CA VAL A 163 3.17 22.89 13.95
C VAL A 163 2.03 23.76 14.49
N ALA A 164 0.96 23.12 14.97
CA ALA A 164 -0.26 23.78 15.40
C ALA A 164 -0.11 24.55 16.72
N ALA A 165 0.66 24.04 17.68
CA ALA A 165 0.87 24.71 18.97
C ALA A 165 1.58 26.08 18.82
N PRO A 166 2.72 26.19 18.09
CA PRO A 166 3.35 27.47 17.80
C PRO A 166 2.47 28.42 16.99
N ALA A 167 1.70 27.91 16.02
CA ALA A 167 0.76 28.73 15.25
C ALA A 167 -0.34 29.33 16.13
N ALA A 168 -0.91 28.53 17.04
CA ALA A 168 -1.91 28.98 18.00
C ALA A 168 -1.34 29.99 19.01
N LEU A 169 -0.10 29.78 19.47
CA LEU A 169 0.60 30.72 20.35
C LEU A 169 0.88 32.05 19.65
N ALA A 170 1.40 32.02 18.42
CA ALA A 170 1.66 33.23 17.62
C ALA A 170 0.37 34.02 17.36
N PHE A 171 -0.75 33.33 17.12
CA PHE A 171 -2.06 33.94 17.01
C PHE A 171 -2.46 34.65 18.32
N ARG A 172 -2.32 33.98 19.47
CA ARG A 172 -2.68 34.51 20.79
C ARG A 172 -1.87 35.74 21.19
N LEU A 173 -0.58 35.76 20.84
CA LEU A 173 0.36 36.84 21.17
C LEU A 173 0.30 38.03 20.20
N SER A 174 -0.69 38.06 19.30
CA SER A 174 -0.83 39.16 18.35
C SER A 174 -1.36 40.42 19.04
N PRO A 175 -0.69 41.59 18.86
CA PRO A 175 -1.16 42.83 19.48
C PRO A 175 -2.56 43.17 18.96
N PRO A 176 -3.43 43.73 19.81
CA PRO A 176 -4.75 44.18 19.38
C PRO A 176 -4.59 45.20 18.24
N PRO A 177 -5.49 45.21 17.25
CA PRO A 177 -5.43 46.18 16.18
C PRO A 177 -5.42 47.59 16.79
N THR A 178 -4.35 48.34 16.54
CA THR A 178 -4.26 49.74 16.95
C THR A 178 -5.34 50.53 16.21
N THR A 179 -6.37 50.94 16.94
CA THR A 179 -7.30 51.98 16.51
C THR A 179 -6.55 53.31 16.49
N THR A 180 -5.85 53.62 15.40
CA THR A 180 -5.30 54.97 15.21
C THR A 180 -6.20 55.78 14.29
N ALA A 181 -6.93 56.68 14.95
CA ALA A 181 -7.16 58.08 14.58
C ALA A 181 -7.87 58.41 13.25
N THR A 182 -9.20 58.52 13.31
CA THR A 182 -9.85 59.70 12.72
C THR A 182 -9.60 60.90 13.64
N ALA A 183 -8.53 61.63 13.39
CA ALA A 183 -8.37 63.01 13.84
C ALA A 183 -8.02 63.84 12.60
N THR A 184 -9.07 64.46 12.08
CA THR A 184 -9.12 65.64 11.21
C THR A 184 -7.81 66.42 11.08
N ALA A 185 -7.21 66.41 9.89
CA ALA A 185 -6.47 67.55 9.38
C ALA A 185 -7.48 68.41 8.61
N ASN A 186 -7.92 69.51 9.21
CA ASN A 186 -8.37 70.72 8.50
C ASN A 186 -8.61 71.87 9.49
N PHE A 187 -8.15 73.05 9.05
CA PHE A 187 -8.27 74.41 9.59
C PHE A 187 -7.21 74.90 10.58
N GLY A 188 -6.48 75.91 10.10
CA GLY A 188 -5.54 76.73 10.86
C GLY A 188 -6.21 77.90 11.57
N GLU A 189 -5.36 78.57 12.36
CA GLU A 189 -5.44 79.94 12.88
C GLU A 189 -6.82 80.55 13.14
N THR A 190 -7.19 80.71 14.42
CA THR A 190 -7.20 82.02 15.11
C THR A 190 -7.73 81.92 16.55
N ALA A 191 -7.03 82.63 17.44
CA ALA A 191 -7.46 83.32 18.67
C ALA A 191 -8.54 82.76 19.62
N GLY A 192 -8.20 82.76 20.92
CA GLY A 192 -9.04 83.46 21.93
C GLY A 192 -9.98 82.63 22.81
N GLU A 193 -9.51 82.38 24.05
CA GLU A 193 -10.22 82.78 25.29
C GLU A 193 -11.46 81.98 25.82
N GLN A 194 -11.32 81.56 27.08
CA GLN A 194 -12.32 81.37 28.16
C GLN A 194 -13.31 80.16 28.22
N ALA A 195 -13.05 79.32 29.24
CA ALA A 195 -13.89 79.02 30.42
C ALA A 195 -15.24 78.23 30.35
N GLY A 196 -15.38 77.30 31.32
CA GLY A 196 -16.65 76.86 31.95
C GLY A 196 -17.19 75.49 31.50
N ILE A 197 -16.90 74.36 32.16
CA ILE A 197 -17.48 73.79 33.42
C ILE A 197 -18.95 73.32 33.33
N ARG A 198 -19.15 72.08 33.84
CA ARG A 198 -20.37 71.31 34.26
C ARG A 198 -21.07 70.51 33.15
N ALA A 199 -20.98 69.17 33.11
CA ALA A 199 -21.29 68.12 34.10
C ALA A 199 -22.77 68.05 34.51
N VAL A 200 -23.35 66.86 34.35
CA VAL A 200 -24.22 66.10 35.30
C VAL A 200 -25.30 65.30 34.53
N SER A 201 -25.01 64.01 34.34
CA SER A 201 -25.96 62.87 34.42
C SER A 201 -26.32 62.65 35.92
N PRO A 202 -27.27 61.80 36.40
CA PRO A 202 -27.87 60.63 35.72
C PRO A 202 -29.28 60.18 36.19
N LYS A 203 -29.63 58.94 35.76
CA LYS A 203 -30.51 57.92 36.37
C LYS A 203 -32.02 58.06 36.18
N ALA A 204 -32.83 56.98 36.14
CA ALA A 204 -32.71 55.53 35.91
C ALA A 204 -34.08 54.91 36.30
N VAL A 205 -34.23 53.59 36.06
CA VAL A 205 -35.19 52.63 36.65
C VAL A 205 -36.50 52.48 35.84
N ASP A 206 -36.73 51.37 35.09
CA ASP A 206 -37.22 50.02 35.49
C ASP A 206 -38.60 50.08 36.22
N ASP A 207 -39.60 49.23 36.06
CA ASP A 207 -39.69 47.86 35.55
C ASP A 207 -41.18 47.44 35.40
N THR A 208 -41.43 46.32 34.69
CA THR A 208 -42.60 45.37 34.78
C THR A 208 -44.02 45.82 34.36
N ALA A 209 -44.97 44.96 33.92
CA ALA A 209 -45.08 43.65 33.25
C ALA A 209 -46.61 43.32 33.16
N LEU A 210 -47.00 42.41 32.24
CA LEU A 210 -48.27 41.64 32.17
C LEU A 210 -49.57 42.40 31.78
N ASP A 211 -50.59 41.85 31.13
CA ASP A 211 -50.80 40.74 30.18
C ASP A 211 -52.27 40.89 29.68
N ASP A 212 -52.57 40.24 28.55
CA ASP A 212 -53.88 39.72 28.11
C ASP A 212 -55.06 40.56 27.56
N THR A 213 -55.42 40.16 26.32
CA THR A 213 -56.75 39.88 25.74
C THR A 213 -57.65 40.97 25.11
N ALA A 214 -57.73 40.85 23.77
CA ALA A 214 -58.93 40.53 22.97
C ALA A 214 -59.85 41.64 22.38
N LEU A 215 -60.27 41.34 21.13
CA LEU A 215 -61.49 41.71 20.40
C LEU A 215 -61.49 42.94 19.47
N ASP A 216 -61.40 42.61 18.18
CA ASP A 216 -62.35 42.84 17.08
C ASP A 216 -62.78 44.24 16.59
N ASP A 217 -62.75 44.30 15.25
CA ASP A 217 -63.54 45.09 14.30
C ASP A 217 -63.60 46.63 14.40
N THR A 218 -63.01 47.29 13.40
CA THR A 218 -63.74 48.11 12.40
C THR A 218 -62.77 48.81 11.43
N ALA A 219 -63.04 48.65 10.13
CA ALA A 219 -62.66 49.60 9.07
C ALA A 219 -63.88 50.53 8.81
N PRO A 220 -63.81 51.67 8.07
CA PRO A 220 -62.82 52.02 7.03
C PRO A 220 -62.44 53.53 6.91
N ALA A 221 -61.65 53.81 5.86
CA ALA A 221 -61.56 55.04 5.04
C ALA A 221 -60.39 56.03 5.26
N ASP A 222 -59.55 56.08 4.21
CA ASP A 222 -58.95 57.24 3.50
C ASP A 222 -58.12 58.26 4.31
N VAL A 223 -56.88 58.64 3.97
CA VAL A 223 -56.42 59.30 2.73
C VAL A 223 -54.87 59.30 2.66
N ALA A 224 -54.35 58.99 1.46
CA ALA A 224 -53.13 59.44 0.76
C ALA A 224 -51.72 59.57 1.43
N ALA A 225 -50.76 59.13 0.59
CA ALA A 225 -49.40 59.65 0.38
C ALA A 225 -48.25 59.10 1.23
N GLY A 226 -47.36 58.34 0.56
CA GLY A 226 -46.01 58.06 1.03
C GLY A 226 -45.49 56.71 0.52
N LEU A 227 -44.95 56.67 -0.71
CA LEU A 227 -44.12 55.55 -1.17
C LEU A 227 -42.80 55.53 -0.38
N PRO A 228 -42.42 54.43 0.30
CA PRO A 228 -41.04 54.20 0.68
C PRO A 228 -40.37 53.27 -0.34
N GLU A 229 -39.21 53.71 -0.83
CA GLU A 229 -38.30 52.93 -1.66
C GLU A 229 -38.05 51.53 -1.05
N THR A 230 -38.35 50.49 -1.81
CA THR A 230 -38.07 49.10 -1.44
C THR A 230 -36.56 48.81 -1.50
N GLY A 231 -35.85 49.09 -0.42
CA GLY A 231 -34.47 48.68 -0.16
C GLY A 231 -34.29 47.22 0.29
N GLY A 232 -35.27 46.33 0.05
CA GLY A 232 -35.28 44.95 0.58
C GLY A 232 -34.89 43.82 -0.39
N GLY A 233 -34.88 44.06 -1.70
CA GLY A 233 -34.76 42.97 -2.70
C GLY A 233 -33.37 42.35 -2.84
N ARG A 234 -32.30 43.06 -2.47
CA ARG A 234 -30.91 42.58 -2.69
C ARG A 234 -30.40 41.61 -1.62
N GLN A 235 -30.91 41.66 -0.39
CA GLN A 235 -30.42 40.79 0.69
C GLN A 235 -31.05 39.38 0.67
N ALA A 236 -32.34 39.27 0.32
CA ALA A 236 -33.03 37.98 0.24
C ALA A 236 -32.52 37.10 -0.93
N VAL A 237 -32.20 37.72 -2.08
CA VAL A 237 -31.70 37.02 -3.27
C VAL A 237 -30.28 36.46 -3.03
N VAL A 238 -29.42 37.18 -2.31
CA VAL A 238 -28.05 36.72 -1.96
C VAL A 238 -28.08 35.56 -0.94
N GLY A 239 -29.02 35.57 0.02
CA GLY A 239 -29.21 34.47 0.97
C GLY A 239 -29.68 33.17 0.28
N SER A 240 -30.54 33.28 -0.73
CA SER A 240 -31.08 32.12 -1.47
C SER A 240 -30.04 31.42 -2.36
N GLY A 241 -29.10 32.17 -2.96
CA GLY A 241 -28.04 31.62 -3.82
C GLY A 241 -26.95 30.84 -3.07
N ILE A 242 -26.65 31.25 -1.83
CA ILE A 242 -25.67 30.58 -0.96
C ILE A 242 -26.22 29.23 -0.46
N GLY A 243 -27.51 29.17 -0.12
CA GLY A 243 -28.17 27.91 0.23
C GLY A 243 -28.16 26.88 -0.90
N LEU A 244 -28.32 27.31 -2.16
CA LEU A 244 -28.30 26.43 -3.33
C LEU A 244 -26.90 25.90 -3.65
N ALA A 245 -25.87 26.75 -3.52
CA ALA A 245 -24.47 26.36 -3.69
C ALA A 245 -24.06 25.31 -2.65
N VAL A 246 -24.53 25.44 -1.42
CA VAL A 246 -24.31 24.44 -0.35
C VAL A 246 -25.02 23.12 -0.66
N VAL A 247 -26.27 23.15 -1.14
CA VAL A 247 -27.00 21.92 -1.51
C VAL A 247 -26.35 21.22 -2.71
N GLY A 248 -26.03 21.96 -3.79
CA GLY A 248 -25.35 21.40 -4.96
C GLY A 248 -23.96 20.84 -4.63
N MET A 249 -23.26 21.47 -3.69
CA MET A 249 -21.98 20.97 -3.17
C MET A 249 -22.15 19.70 -2.32
N PHE A 250 -23.15 19.62 -1.45
CA PHE A 250 -23.46 18.40 -0.70
C PHE A 250 -23.78 17.25 -1.67
N VAL A 251 -24.60 17.51 -2.69
CA VAL A 251 -24.89 16.56 -3.76
C VAL A 251 -23.62 16.09 -4.47
N LEU A 252 -22.76 17.00 -4.89
CA LEU A 252 -21.50 16.65 -5.54
C LEU A 252 -20.61 15.81 -4.63
N VAL A 253 -20.44 16.22 -3.37
CA VAL A 253 -19.65 15.48 -2.38
C VAL A 253 -20.22 14.09 -2.14
N THR A 254 -21.54 13.94 -2.08
CA THR A 254 -22.23 12.65 -1.96
C THR A 254 -22.02 11.76 -3.19
N VAL A 255 -22.12 12.31 -4.40
CA VAL A 255 -21.89 11.56 -5.64
C VAL A 255 -20.43 11.14 -5.77
N VAL A 256 -19.49 12.06 -5.51
CA VAL A 256 -18.06 11.75 -5.51
C VAL A 256 -17.74 10.70 -4.47
N ALA A 257 -18.30 10.84 -3.27
CA ALA A 257 -18.14 9.89 -2.20
C ALA A 257 -18.55 8.47 -2.61
N ALA A 258 -19.74 8.33 -3.20
CA ALA A 258 -20.27 7.05 -3.62
C ALA A 258 -19.54 6.44 -4.82
N VAL A 259 -19.21 7.23 -5.84
CA VAL A 259 -18.59 6.75 -7.09
C VAL A 259 -17.11 6.43 -6.90
N PHE A 260 -16.37 7.28 -6.18
CA PHE A 260 -14.94 7.08 -5.98
C PHE A 260 -14.64 6.16 -4.80
N GLY A 261 -15.56 6.03 -3.84
CA GLY A 261 -15.37 5.18 -2.66
C GLY A 261 -15.12 3.71 -2.98
N GLU A 262 -15.61 3.20 -4.12
CA GLU A 262 -15.34 1.82 -4.56
C GLU A 262 -13.85 1.52 -4.76
N ARG A 263 -13.06 2.51 -5.14
CA ARG A 263 -11.61 2.38 -5.37
C ARG A 263 -10.78 2.64 -4.11
N TRP A 264 -11.44 2.89 -3.00
CA TRP A 264 -10.86 3.00 -1.67
C TRP A 264 -11.37 1.83 -0.83
N TRP A 265 -10.72 1.57 0.30
CA TRP A 265 -10.99 0.39 1.12
C TRP A 265 -10.89 -0.90 0.29
N ARG A 266 -11.94 -1.73 0.24
CA ARG A 266 -11.91 -3.07 -0.38
C ARG A 266 -11.53 -3.12 -1.86
N GLY A 267 -11.84 -2.09 -2.65
CA GLY A 267 -11.40 -2.01 -4.05
C GLY A 267 -10.14 -1.16 -4.26
N GLY A 268 -9.48 -0.74 -3.17
CA GLY A 268 -8.24 0.02 -3.21
C GLY A 268 -6.98 -0.85 -3.04
N PRO A 269 -5.79 -0.23 -3.09
CA PRO A 269 -4.49 -0.92 -3.04
C PRO A 269 -4.20 -1.74 -1.77
N VAL A 270 -4.98 -1.55 -0.70
CA VAL A 270 -4.89 -2.31 0.56
C VAL A 270 -6.20 -3.01 0.90
N GLY A 271 -7.07 -3.20 -0.11
CA GLY A 271 -8.42 -3.70 0.07
C GLY A 271 -8.50 -5.07 0.73
N TYR A 272 -7.48 -5.89 0.50
CA TYR A 272 -7.32 -7.22 1.08
C TYR A 272 -7.30 -7.22 2.62
N ALA A 273 -6.92 -6.11 3.26
CA ALA A 273 -6.84 -6.00 4.71
C ALA A 273 -8.21 -5.80 5.38
N PHE A 274 -9.22 -5.33 4.65
CA PHE A 274 -10.55 -5.02 5.19
C PHE A 274 -11.49 -6.22 5.10
N ALA A 275 -11.53 -7.00 6.18
CA ALA A 275 -12.44 -8.14 6.35
C ALA A 275 -13.64 -7.81 7.26
N GLY A 276 -14.76 -8.51 7.06
CA GLY A 276 -15.95 -8.34 7.89
C GLY A 276 -16.67 -7.01 7.67
N PRO A 277 -17.61 -6.61 8.54
CA PRO A 277 -18.39 -5.39 8.37
C PRO A 277 -17.49 -4.16 8.20
N LEU A 278 -17.76 -3.36 7.18
CA LEU A 278 -16.97 -2.18 6.84
C LEU A 278 -17.85 -0.94 6.95
N LEU A 279 -17.38 0.07 7.67
CA LEU A 279 -18.04 1.39 7.71
C LEU A 279 -17.38 2.30 6.67
N ALA A 280 -17.87 2.26 5.43
CA ALA A 280 -17.31 3.06 4.35
C ALA A 280 -18.34 3.37 3.26
N PRO A 281 -18.26 4.54 2.60
CA PRO A 281 -19.14 4.98 1.51
C PRO A 281 -18.79 4.25 0.19
N THR A 282 -18.82 2.93 0.20
CA THR A 282 -18.50 2.05 -0.94
C THR A 282 -19.51 0.91 -1.01
N ALA A 283 -19.93 0.53 -2.21
CA ALA A 283 -20.82 -0.62 -2.40
C ALA A 283 -20.20 -1.92 -1.85
N ALA A 284 -18.86 -2.00 -1.87
CA ALA A 284 -18.11 -3.11 -1.30
C ALA A 284 -18.32 -3.26 0.22
N ALA A 285 -18.84 -2.25 0.93
CA ALA A 285 -19.19 -2.34 2.35
C ALA A 285 -20.55 -3.03 2.61
N GLY A 286 -21.30 -3.38 1.56
CA GLY A 286 -22.70 -3.78 1.64
C GLY A 286 -23.62 -2.59 1.92
N VAL A 287 -24.94 -2.80 1.79
CA VAL A 287 -25.94 -1.72 1.89
C VAL A 287 -25.85 -0.97 3.23
N VAL A 288 -25.79 -1.70 4.35
CA VAL A 288 -25.73 -1.10 5.69
C VAL A 288 -24.42 -0.33 5.87
N GLY A 289 -23.28 -0.94 5.53
CA GLY A 289 -21.97 -0.31 5.64
C GLY A 289 -21.85 0.95 4.78
N PHE A 290 -22.40 0.91 3.56
CA PHE A 290 -22.49 2.04 2.65
C PHE A 290 -23.30 3.20 3.23
N VAL A 291 -24.53 2.92 3.68
CA VAL A 291 -25.44 3.95 4.23
C VAL A 291 -24.85 4.56 5.48
N CYS A 292 -24.38 3.73 6.43
CA CYS A 292 -23.78 4.21 7.67
C CYS A 292 -22.49 4.99 7.41
N GLY A 293 -21.59 4.48 6.54
CA GLY A 293 -20.34 5.15 6.19
C GLY A 293 -20.57 6.50 5.52
N THR A 294 -21.54 6.56 4.60
CA THR A 294 -21.96 7.81 3.95
C THR A 294 -22.56 8.80 4.95
N ALA A 295 -23.44 8.34 5.84
CA ALA A 295 -24.06 9.18 6.86
C ALA A 295 -23.02 9.75 7.84
N VAL A 296 -22.08 8.93 8.29
CA VAL A 296 -20.97 9.36 9.17
C VAL A 296 -20.12 10.41 8.48
N PHE A 297 -19.70 10.16 7.24
CA PHE A 297 -18.89 11.11 6.47
C PHE A 297 -19.62 12.45 6.30
N LEU A 298 -20.88 12.42 5.84
CA LEU A 298 -21.67 13.64 5.61
C LEU A 298 -22.00 14.37 6.93
N GLY A 299 -22.21 13.64 8.02
CA GLY A 299 -22.44 14.21 9.35
C GLY A 299 -21.23 15.00 9.85
N ILE A 300 -20.04 14.38 9.82
CA ILE A 300 -18.79 15.05 10.22
C ILE A 300 -18.47 16.21 9.28
N PHE A 301 -18.67 16.04 7.97
CA PHE A 301 -18.51 17.09 6.98
C PHE A 301 -19.42 18.30 7.28
N GLY A 302 -20.71 18.06 7.56
CA GLY A 302 -21.69 19.10 7.88
C GLY A 302 -21.37 19.85 9.17
N MET A 303 -21.01 19.13 10.24
CA MET A 303 -20.60 19.73 11.52
C MET A 303 -19.35 20.59 11.35
N THR A 304 -18.36 20.09 10.61
CA THR A 304 -17.11 20.83 10.37
C THR A 304 -17.36 22.07 9.51
N LEU A 305 -18.18 21.95 8.45
CA LEU A 305 -18.61 23.08 7.64
C LEU A 305 -19.30 24.14 8.51
N GLN A 306 -20.19 23.75 9.41
CA GLN A 306 -20.86 24.67 10.34
C GLN A 306 -19.90 25.36 11.29
N ALA A 307 -18.91 24.64 11.84
CA ALA A 307 -17.89 25.19 12.72
C ALA A 307 -16.94 26.17 11.99
N LEU A 308 -16.70 25.94 10.70
CA LEU A 308 -15.83 26.78 9.87
C LEU A 308 -16.57 27.96 9.20
N ARG A 309 -17.91 27.90 9.09
CA ARG A 309 -18.75 28.86 8.34
C ARG A 309 -18.49 30.32 8.73
N ARG A 310 -18.40 31.17 7.70
CA ARG A 310 -18.40 32.64 7.80
C ARG A 310 -19.82 33.17 7.65
N ARG A 311 -20.07 34.40 8.12
CA ARG A 311 -21.29 35.13 7.75
C ARG A 311 -21.25 35.35 6.22
N PRO A 312 -22.37 35.16 5.49
CA PRO A 312 -22.39 35.13 4.02
C PRO A 312 -21.80 36.38 3.35
N ALA A 313 -21.88 37.56 3.97
CA ALA A 313 -21.36 38.83 3.47
C ALA A 313 -19.82 38.91 3.27
N HIS A 314 -19.03 37.96 3.80
CA HIS A 314 -17.55 37.99 3.75
C HIS A 314 -16.92 36.71 3.19
N SER A 315 -17.67 35.93 2.40
CA SER A 315 -17.20 34.68 1.82
C SER A 315 -16.62 34.89 0.42
N THR A 316 -15.28 34.77 0.30
CA THR A 316 -14.59 34.73 -0.99
C THR A 316 -14.58 33.31 -1.53
N LEU A 317 -14.49 33.15 -2.86
CA LEU A 317 -14.43 31.84 -3.48
C LEU A 317 -13.31 30.93 -2.91
N PRO A 318 -12.06 31.42 -2.74
CA PRO A 318 -11.01 30.62 -2.12
C PRO A 318 -11.33 30.17 -0.70
N ALA A 319 -11.99 31.03 0.10
CA ALA A 319 -12.37 30.68 1.47
C ALA A 319 -13.44 29.57 1.49
N VAL A 320 -14.38 29.58 0.55
CA VAL A 320 -15.36 28.49 0.39
C VAL A 320 -14.66 27.20 -0.01
N ALA A 321 -13.83 27.22 -1.05
CA ALA A 321 -13.09 26.05 -1.53
C ALA A 321 -12.24 25.39 -0.43
N VAL A 322 -11.48 26.19 0.32
CA VAL A 322 -10.68 25.70 1.46
C VAL A 322 -11.55 25.11 2.57
N THR A 323 -12.69 25.74 2.87
CA THR A 323 -13.60 25.23 3.91
C THR A 323 -14.13 23.85 3.54
N VAL A 324 -14.51 23.65 2.27
CA VAL A 324 -15.00 22.37 1.75
C VAL A 324 -13.93 21.30 1.81
N TRP A 325 -12.73 21.63 1.33
CA TRP A 325 -11.60 20.72 1.35
C TRP A 325 -11.22 20.29 2.77
N LEU A 326 -11.15 21.23 3.72
CA LEU A 326 -10.81 20.95 5.11
C LEU A 326 -11.91 20.13 5.79
N ALA A 327 -13.19 20.46 5.57
CA ALA A 327 -14.32 19.72 6.12
C ALA A 327 -14.34 18.26 5.63
N ALA A 328 -14.03 18.02 4.35
CA ALA A 328 -13.95 16.67 3.80
C ALA A 328 -12.73 15.90 4.31
N THR A 329 -11.59 16.58 4.53
CA THR A 329 -10.39 15.99 5.14
C THR A 329 -10.69 15.50 6.56
N VAL A 330 -11.34 16.34 7.38
CA VAL A 330 -11.75 15.98 8.75
C VAL A 330 -12.78 14.84 8.73
N ALA A 331 -13.74 14.87 7.80
CA ALA A 331 -14.72 13.79 7.64
C ALA A 331 -14.07 12.46 7.25
N GLY A 332 -13.10 12.48 6.34
CA GLY A 332 -12.33 11.30 5.95
C GLY A 332 -11.50 10.72 7.10
N LEU A 333 -10.81 11.58 7.86
CA LEU A 333 -10.10 11.17 9.07
C LEU A 333 -11.05 10.53 10.09
N GLY A 334 -12.18 11.18 10.38
CA GLY A 334 -13.16 10.66 11.33
C GLY A 334 -13.76 9.32 10.90
N LEU A 335 -14.05 9.17 9.60
CA LEU A 335 -14.49 7.90 9.03
C LEU A 335 -13.41 6.81 9.17
N GLY A 336 -12.14 7.13 8.90
CA GLY A 336 -11.03 6.20 9.07
C GLY A 336 -10.81 5.75 10.52
N VAL A 337 -10.93 6.67 11.48
CA VAL A 337 -10.85 6.37 12.92
C VAL A 337 -12.01 5.48 13.38
N LEU A 338 -13.25 5.79 12.96
CA LEU A 338 -14.40 4.95 13.27
C LEU A 338 -14.29 3.57 12.59
N GLY A 339 -13.77 3.53 11.36
CA GLY A 339 -13.43 2.30 10.66
C GLY A 339 -12.44 1.44 11.43
N ALA A 340 -11.37 2.04 11.97
CA ALA A 340 -10.39 1.36 12.81
C ALA A 340 -11.04 0.73 14.06
N VAL A 341 -11.94 1.46 14.73
CA VAL A 341 -12.70 0.93 15.88
C VAL A 341 -13.57 -0.25 15.47
N THR A 342 -14.28 -0.16 14.34
CA THR A 342 -15.09 -1.28 13.85
C THR A 342 -14.26 -2.50 13.47
N ALA A 343 -13.09 -2.29 12.87
CA ALA A 343 -12.17 -3.37 12.50
C ALA A 343 -11.57 -4.07 13.73
N ALA A 344 -11.27 -3.32 14.80
CA ALA A 344 -10.80 -3.88 16.07
C ALA A 344 -11.86 -4.76 16.77
N LEU A 345 -13.14 -4.53 16.49
CA LEU A 345 -14.27 -5.33 16.99
C LEU A 345 -14.60 -6.53 16.08
N ALA A 346 -13.97 -6.65 14.92
CA ALA A 346 -14.24 -7.74 13.99
C ALA A 346 -13.75 -9.10 14.56
N PRO A 347 -14.42 -10.21 14.24
CA PRO A 347 -14.00 -11.54 14.68
C PRO A 347 -12.56 -11.85 14.26
N ARG A 348 -11.79 -12.42 15.20
CA ARG A 348 -10.44 -12.93 14.91
C ARG A 348 -10.54 -14.29 14.18
N PRO A 349 -9.55 -14.66 13.34
CA PRO A 349 -9.42 -16.01 12.82
C PRO A 349 -9.46 -16.99 13.99
N SER A 350 -10.28 -18.02 13.87
CA SER A 350 -10.52 -19.02 14.91
C SER A 350 -9.29 -19.86 15.26
N ASP A 351 -8.30 -19.85 14.38
CA ASP A 351 -7.20 -20.82 14.32
C ASP A 351 -5.81 -20.20 14.56
N GLY A 352 -5.73 -18.94 15.01
CA GLY A 352 -4.47 -18.26 15.35
C GLY A 352 -4.35 -17.89 16.83
N GLY A 353 -3.11 -17.76 17.31
CA GLY A 353 -2.79 -17.15 18.61
C GLY A 353 -3.16 -15.66 18.69
N PRO A 354 -2.95 -14.99 19.84
CA PRO A 354 -3.21 -13.56 19.93
C PRO A 354 -2.29 -12.78 18.98
N ASP A 355 -2.89 -11.95 18.12
CA ASP A 355 -2.19 -10.98 17.27
C ASP A 355 -2.58 -9.54 17.62
N SER A 356 -1.75 -8.61 17.16
CA SER A 356 -1.97 -7.17 17.22
C SER A 356 -2.39 -6.60 15.86
N TRP A 357 -3.18 -7.36 15.09
CA TRP A 357 -3.60 -6.97 13.74
C TRP A 357 -4.40 -5.66 13.73
N TRP A 358 -4.99 -5.29 14.87
CA TRP A 358 -5.64 -4.01 15.08
C TRP A 358 -4.71 -2.81 14.78
N ILE A 359 -3.39 -2.94 14.98
CA ILE A 359 -2.40 -1.91 14.63
C ILE A 359 -2.39 -1.70 13.12
N ALA A 360 -2.23 -2.78 12.34
CA ALA A 360 -2.27 -2.74 10.89
C ALA A 360 -3.59 -2.16 10.39
N THR A 361 -4.74 -2.69 10.83
CA THR A 361 -6.05 -2.18 10.39
C THR A 361 -6.28 -0.74 10.79
N THR A 362 -5.75 -0.27 11.92
CA THR A 362 -5.87 1.14 12.33
C THR A 362 -5.09 2.03 11.37
N LEU A 363 -3.82 1.71 11.11
CA LEU A 363 -2.97 2.46 10.18
C LEU A 363 -3.60 2.50 8.79
N LEU A 364 -4.03 1.35 8.27
CA LEU A 364 -4.65 1.22 6.95
C LEU A 364 -5.99 1.97 6.87
N SER A 365 -6.86 1.87 7.88
CA SER A 365 -8.17 2.55 7.90
C SER A 365 -8.01 4.08 7.94
N VAL A 366 -7.13 4.58 8.80
CA VAL A 366 -6.89 6.01 8.97
C VAL A 366 -6.23 6.60 7.72
N ALA A 367 -5.20 5.93 7.18
CA ALA A 367 -4.56 6.34 5.93
C ALA A 367 -5.56 6.39 4.77
N THR A 368 -6.35 5.32 4.58
CA THR A 368 -7.37 5.25 3.54
C THR A 368 -8.41 6.37 3.70
N GLY A 369 -8.87 6.62 4.92
CA GLY A 369 -9.82 7.69 5.24
C GLY A 369 -9.28 9.09 4.95
N ILE A 370 -8.02 9.38 5.30
CA ILE A 370 -7.37 10.67 5.00
C ILE A 370 -7.30 10.88 3.48
N GLY A 371 -6.76 9.91 2.73
CA GLY A 371 -6.62 10.01 1.28
C GLY A 371 -7.98 10.20 0.58
N TYR A 372 -8.99 9.48 1.05
CA TYR A 372 -10.37 9.62 0.57
C TYR A 372 -10.95 11.01 0.83
N GLY A 373 -10.82 11.52 2.06
CA GLY A 373 -11.36 12.82 2.45
C GLY A 373 -10.71 13.98 1.69
N VAL A 374 -9.39 13.92 1.51
CA VAL A 374 -8.62 14.92 0.75
C VAL A 374 -9.04 14.92 -0.73
N THR A 375 -9.20 13.75 -1.33
CA THR A 375 -9.61 13.60 -2.74
C THR A 375 -11.04 14.10 -2.95
N THR A 376 -11.98 13.65 -2.11
CA THR A 376 -13.37 14.09 -2.14
C THR A 376 -13.46 15.60 -1.92
N GLY A 377 -12.68 16.13 -0.98
CA GLY A 377 -12.59 17.55 -0.67
C GLY A 377 -12.09 18.40 -1.83
N LEU A 378 -11.07 17.93 -2.57
CA LEU A 378 -10.56 18.62 -3.75
C LEU A 378 -11.61 18.72 -4.85
N ILE A 379 -12.25 17.59 -5.18
CA ILE A 379 -13.30 17.55 -6.21
C ILE A 379 -14.48 18.44 -5.77
N GLY A 380 -14.87 18.36 -4.51
CA GLY A 380 -15.89 19.22 -3.91
C GLY A 380 -15.53 20.71 -3.98
N ALA A 381 -14.28 21.08 -3.72
CA ALA A 381 -13.78 22.45 -3.80
C ALA A 381 -13.79 22.99 -5.24
N LEU A 382 -13.39 22.18 -6.22
CA LEU A 382 -13.47 22.52 -7.65
C LEU A 382 -14.92 22.72 -8.11
N GLY A 383 -15.82 21.84 -7.68
CA GLY A 383 -17.24 21.96 -7.98
C GLY A 383 -17.89 23.18 -7.34
N ALA A 384 -17.53 23.50 -6.10
CA ALA A 384 -17.95 24.74 -5.44
C ALA A 384 -17.45 25.96 -6.22
N ALA A 385 -16.22 25.92 -6.76
CA ALA A 385 -15.68 26.98 -7.58
C ALA A 385 -16.40 27.16 -8.92
N ALA A 386 -16.74 26.06 -9.58
CA ALA A 386 -17.58 26.09 -10.77
C ALA A 386 -18.96 26.69 -10.45
N ALA A 387 -19.66 26.16 -9.45
CA ALA A 387 -20.99 26.64 -9.07
C ALA A 387 -21.01 28.13 -8.71
N TRP A 388 -19.97 28.61 -8.02
CA TRP A 388 -19.82 30.02 -7.66
C TRP A 388 -19.65 30.93 -8.90
N ARG A 389 -18.93 30.46 -9.92
CA ARG A 389 -18.71 31.20 -11.17
C ARG A 389 -20.00 31.32 -11.99
N TRP A 390 -20.89 30.34 -11.93
CA TRP A 390 -22.18 30.33 -12.63
C TRP A 390 -23.35 30.92 -11.83
N ARG A 391 -23.12 31.41 -10.61
CA ARG A 391 -24.17 31.88 -9.69
C ARG A 391 -25.12 32.91 -10.31
N ALA A 392 -24.60 33.85 -11.10
CA ALA A 392 -25.39 34.92 -11.70
C ALA A 392 -26.30 34.41 -12.83
N ALA A 393 -25.78 33.51 -13.68
CA ALA A 393 -26.53 32.88 -14.75
C ALA A 393 -27.60 31.92 -14.20
N LEU A 394 -27.26 31.16 -13.16
CA LEU A 394 -28.20 30.31 -12.46
C LEU A 394 -29.33 31.14 -11.86
N VAL A 395 -29.02 32.23 -11.13
CA VAL A 395 -29.98 33.17 -10.50
C VAL A 395 -30.82 33.95 -11.51
N ALA A 396 -30.32 34.20 -12.73
CA ALA A 396 -31.07 34.87 -13.79
C ALA A 396 -32.10 33.94 -14.49
N ALA A 397 -31.88 32.62 -14.48
CA ALA A 397 -32.66 31.68 -15.31
C ALA A 397 -34.04 31.29 -14.77
N GLY A 398 -34.50 31.76 -13.59
CA GLY A 398 -35.88 31.53 -13.09
C GLY A 398 -36.28 30.08 -12.77
N ARG A 399 -35.47 29.07 -13.09
CA ARG A 399 -35.81 27.63 -13.03
C ARG A 399 -35.66 26.99 -11.63
N PHE A 400 -35.73 27.78 -10.56
CA PHE A 400 -35.30 27.40 -9.19
C PHE A 400 -36.15 26.35 -8.45
N PRO A 401 -37.49 26.36 -8.51
CA PRO A 401 -38.29 25.36 -7.78
C PRO A 401 -38.23 23.98 -8.44
N ARG A 402 -38.14 23.94 -9.78
CA ARG A 402 -38.10 22.69 -10.57
C ARG A 402 -36.77 21.95 -10.45
N LEU A 403 -35.65 22.65 -10.24
CA LEU A 403 -34.32 22.05 -10.01
C LEU A 403 -34.20 21.37 -8.63
N ARG A 404 -34.84 21.88 -7.57
CA ARG A 404 -34.83 21.24 -6.23
C ARG A 404 -35.59 19.92 -6.20
N VAL A 405 -36.72 19.84 -6.93
CA VAL A 405 -37.55 18.63 -7.00
C VAL A 405 -36.94 17.56 -7.92
N ALA A 406 -36.18 17.96 -8.95
CA ALA A 406 -35.45 17.03 -9.82
C ALA A 406 -34.09 16.57 -9.25
N ALA A 407 -33.46 17.36 -8.38
CA ALA A 407 -32.14 17.02 -7.80
C ALA A 407 -32.20 15.87 -6.79
N VAL A 408 -33.26 15.77 -5.97
CA VAL A 408 -33.41 14.69 -4.98
C VAL A 408 -33.50 13.29 -5.62
N PRO A 409 -34.36 13.04 -6.63
CA PRO A 409 -34.38 11.75 -7.32
C PRO A 409 -33.10 11.50 -8.13
N ALA A 410 -32.49 12.52 -8.76
CA ALA A 410 -31.21 12.35 -9.45
C ALA A 410 -30.07 11.96 -8.51
N VAL A 411 -30.03 12.53 -7.30
CA VAL A 411 -29.07 12.17 -6.24
C VAL A 411 -29.35 10.77 -5.72
N ALA A 412 -30.62 10.44 -5.46
CA ALA A 412 -30.99 9.10 -5.02
C ALA A 412 -30.61 8.04 -6.08
N VAL A 413 -30.82 8.33 -7.37
CA VAL A 413 -30.39 7.46 -8.47
C VAL A 413 -28.86 7.37 -8.56
N LEU A 414 -28.13 8.49 -8.46
CA LEU A 414 -26.66 8.48 -8.51
C LEU A 414 -26.00 7.83 -7.27
N VAL A 415 -26.69 7.82 -6.13
CA VAL A 415 -26.27 7.12 -4.91
C VAL A 415 -26.68 5.64 -4.93
N ALA A 416 -27.79 5.31 -5.59
CA ALA A 416 -28.22 3.92 -5.80
C ALA A 416 -27.48 3.23 -6.95
N LEU A 417 -26.96 3.97 -7.94
CA LEU A 417 -26.26 3.40 -9.10
C LEU A 417 -25.07 2.50 -8.71
N PRO A 418 -24.17 2.92 -7.80
CA PRO A 418 -23.07 2.07 -7.34
C PRO A 418 -23.55 0.84 -6.56
N LEU A 419 -24.70 0.92 -5.88
CA LEU A 419 -25.31 -0.24 -5.21
C LEU A 419 -25.93 -1.25 -6.21
N LEU A 420 -26.27 -0.79 -7.42
CA LEU A 420 -26.84 -1.61 -8.50
C LEU A 420 -25.78 -2.16 -9.46
N VAL A 421 -24.63 -1.48 -9.57
CA VAL A 421 -23.50 -1.89 -10.40
C VAL A 421 -22.49 -2.60 -9.49
N ALA A 422 -22.52 -3.92 -9.46
CA ALA A 422 -21.42 -4.66 -8.86
C ALA A 422 -20.12 -4.29 -9.60
N SER A 423 -19.15 -3.72 -8.89
CA SER A 423 -17.80 -3.55 -9.43
C SER A 423 -17.28 -4.93 -9.81
N PRO A 424 -17.07 -5.24 -11.10
CA PRO A 424 -16.58 -6.55 -11.49
C PRO A 424 -15.16 -6.69 -10.95
N GLY A 425 -14.92 -7.78 -10.21
CA GLY A 425 -13.56 -8.14 -9.79
C GLY A 425 -12.65 -8.37 -10.98
N VAL A 426 -11.34 -8.37 -10.76
CA VAL A 426 -10.38 -8.74 -11.80
C VAL A 426 -10.69 -10.18 -12.25
N PRO A 427 -10.96 -10.42 -13.55
CA PRO A 427 -11.26 -11.76 -14.02
C PRO A 427 -10.06 -12.69 -13.80
N GLY A 428 -10.35 -13.91 -13.33
CA GLY A 428 -9.34 -14.96 -13.17
C GLY A 428 -8.97 -15.66 -14.49
N PRO A 429 -8.16 -16.73 -14.41
CA PRO A 429 -7.82 -17.58 -15.56
C PRO A 429 -9.06 -18.21 -16.19
N GLN A 430 -8.98 -18.40 -17.50
CA GLN A 430 -10.02 -19.10 -18.26
C GLN A 430 -9.83 -20.61 -18.16
N PRO A 431 -10.93 -21.40 -18.17
CA PRO A 431 -10.84 -22.85 -18.28
C PRO A 431 -10.09 -23.25 -19.55
N VAL A 432 -9.16 -24.20 -19.42
CA VAL A 432 -8.45 -24.81 -20.55
C VAL A 432 -8.96 -26.22 -20.75
N THR A 433 -9.22 -26.62 -21.99
CA THR A 433 -9.58 -28.00 -22.32
C THR A 433 -8.44 -28.93 -21.92
N PRO A 434 -8.68 -29.90 -21.03
CA PRO A 434 -7.64 -30.83 -20.62
C PRO A 434 -7.10 -31.66 -21.79
N VAL A 435 -5.79 -31.93 -21.79
CA VAL A 435 -5.10 -32.76 -22.79
C VAL A 435 -4.62 -34.09 -22.18
N PRO A 436 -4.35 -35.12 -22.99
CA PRO A 436 -3.77 -36.36 -22.51
C PRO A 436 -2.42 -36.16 -21.82
N ALA A 437 -2.14 -36.99 -20.82
CA ALA A 437 -0.87 -36.98 -20.11
C ALA A 437 0.32 -37.29 -21.03
N SER A 438 1.42 -36.58 -20.84
CA SER A 438 2.67 -36.75 -21.61
C SER A 438 3.55 -37.88 -21.09
N GLY A 439 3.34 -38.33 -19.84
CA GLY A 439 4.15 -39.36 -19.18
C GLY A 439 5.36 -38.81 -18.41
N GLY A 440 5.58 -37.49 -18.42
CA GLY A 440 6.59 -36.81 -17.60
C GLY A 440 5.96 -35.74 -16.68
N LEU A 441 6.74 -34.71 -16.34
CA LEU A 441 6.19 -33.49 -15.75
C LEU A 441 5.28 -32.81 -16.77
N GLU A 442 4.04 -32.58 -16.36
CA GLU A 442 3.04 -31.96 -17.20
C GLU A 442 3.21 -30.45 -17.16
N ARG A 443 2.96 -29.79 -18.30
CA ARG A 443 2.92 -28.32 -18.33
C ARG A 443 1.92 -27.80 -17.29
N LEU A 444 2.36 -26.84 -16.47
CA LEU A 444 1.50 -26.18 -15.50
C LEU A 444 0.66 -25.04 -16.12
N HIS A 445 -0.50 -24.81 -15.53
CA HIS A 445 -1.41 -23.71 -15.82
C HIS A 445 -2.20 -23.38 -14.54
N LEU A 446 -3.12 -22.42 -14.59
CA LEU A 446 -4.07 -22.18 -13.51
C LEU A 446 -5.43 -22.81 -13.81
N LEU A 447 -6.00 -23.50 -12.83
CA LEU A 447 -7.40 -23.90 -12.84
C LEU A 447 -8.24 -22.73 -12.29
N PRO A 448 -9.37 -22.37 -12.94
CA PRO A 448 -10.25 -21.32 -12.47
C PRO A 448 -10.75 -21.56 -11.05
N ALA A 449 -11.11 -20.47 -10.37
CA ALA A 449 -11.80 -20.54 -9.09
C ALA A 449 -13.10 -21.35 -9.22
N SER A 450 -13.32 -22.29 -8.30
CA SER A 450 -14.46 -23.21 -8.32
C SER A 450 -15.79 -22.61 -7.82
N GLY A 451 -15.77 -21.37 -7.34
CA GLY A 451 -16.92 -20.66 -6.77
C GLY A 451 -16.55 -19.33 -6.14
N GLU A 452 -17.56 -18.56 -5.72
CA GLU A 452 -17.34 -17.26 -5.07
C GLU A 452 -16.47 -17.41 -3.82
N GLY A 453 -15.45 -16.54 -3.71
CA GLY A 453 -14.54 -16.52 -2.56
C GLY A 453 -13.45 -17.61 -2.57
N THR A 454 -13.38 -18.46 -3.61
CA THR A 454 -12.26 -19.39 -3.82
C THR A 454 -11.20 -18.77 -4.74
N LEU A 455 -9.95 -19.22 -4.59
CA LEU A 455 -8.85 -18.80 -5.46
C LEU A 455 -8.76 -19.72 -6.67
N PRO A 456 -8.29 -19.22 -7.82
CA PRO A 456 -7.62 -20.06 -8.80
C PRO A 456 -6.49 -20.86 -8.15
N VAL A 457 -6.24 -22.05 -8.66
CA VAL A 457 -5.20 -22.94 -8.11
C VAL A 457 -4.24 -23.36 -9.21
N ILE A 458 -3.00 -23.67 -8.83
CA ILE A 458 -2.03 -24.26 -9.77
C ILE A 458 -2.54 -25.65 -10.15
N GLY A 459 -2.55 -25.93 -11.44
CA GLY A 459 -2.88 -27.23 -12.00
C GLY A 459 -2.00 -27.54 -13.20
N ASP A 460 -2.27 -28.68 -13.82
CA ASP A 460 -1.63 -29.07 -15.06
C ASP A 460 -2.60 -29.09 -16.24
N VAL A 461 -2.03 -29.19 -17.44
CA VAL A 461 -2.80 -29.28 -18.69
C VAL A 461 -3.69 -30.52 -18.79
N THR A 462 -3.52 -31.51 -17.92
CA THR A 462 -4.38 -32.70 -17.87
C THR A 462 -5.64 -32.49 -17.01
N GLY A 463 -5.78 -31.30 -16.41
CA GLY A 463 -6.92 -30.90 -15.59
C GLY A 463 -6.79 -31.28 -14.12
N ARG A 464 -5.59 -31.68 -13.66
CA ARG A 464 -5.33 -31.98 -12.25
C ARG A 464 -4.93 -30.71 -11.51
N GLN A 465 -5.37 -30.57 -10.26
CA GLN A 465 -4.79 -29.63 -9.32
C GLN A 465 -3.40 -30.14 -8.90
N VAL A 466 -2.43 -29.23 -8.77
CA VAL A 466 -1.04 -29.54 -8.40
C VAL A 466 -0.66 -28.70 -7.18
N ILE A 467 -0.18 -29.36 -6.12
CA ILE A 467 0.34 -28.68 -4.92
C ILE A 467 1.87 -28.70 -4.99
N LEU A 468 2.47 -27.52 -5.20
CA LEU A 468 3.92 -27.36 -5.31
C LEU A 468 4.56 -27.10 -3.95
N ARG A 469 5.22 -28.10 -3.35
CA ARG A 469 5.94 -27.99 -2.06
C ARG A 469 7.42 -28.24 -2.25
N GLY A 470 8.23 -27.32 -1.73
CA GLY A 470 9.64 -27.32 -2.04
C GLY A 470 10.50 -26.47 -1.14
N VAL A 471 11.67 -26.16 -1.65
CA VAL A 471 12.73 -25.38 -1.01
C VAL A 471 13.30 -24.36 -1.97
N ASN A 472 13.84 -23.27 -1.42
CA ASN A 472 14.67 -22.34 -2.17
C ASN A 472 16.07 -22.94 -2.40
N VAL A 473 16.62 -22.71 -3.59
CA VAL A 473 17.93 -23.19 -4.05
C VAL A 473 18.71 -21.96 -4.52
N ASN A 474 19.64 -21.49 -3.68
CA ASN A 474 20.38 -20.23 -3.86
C ASN A 474 21.79 -20.41 -4.44
N GLN A 475 22.16 -21.62 -4.84
CA GLN A 475 23.54 -21.97 -5.19
C GLN A 475 24.04 -21.30 -6.48
N LEU A 476 23.12 -20.81 -7.32
CA LEU A 476 23.46 -20.06 -8.54
C LEU A 476 23.47 -18.54 -8.34
N ILE A 477 23.12 -18.05 -7.15
CA ILE A 477 23.10 -16.62 -6.82
C ILE A 477 24.53 -16.08 -6.73
N ASP A 478 24.70 -14.86 -7.21
CA ASP A 478 25.93 -14.09 -7.16
C ASP A 478 25.97 -13.22 -5.90
N TYR A 479 26.40 -13.81 -4.79
CA TYR A 479 26.53 -13.09 -3.52
C TYR A 479 27.82 -12.29 -3.42
N HIS A 480 27.75 -11.18 -2.69
CA HIS A 480 28.91 -10.45 -2.21
C HIS A 480 29.73 -11.33 -1.26
N LEU A 481 31.05 -11.38 -1.51
CA LEU A 481 31.98 -12.12 -0.68
C LEU A 481 32.68 -11.17 0.30
N ARG A 482 32.36 -11.29 1.58
CA ARG A 482 33.08 -10.58 2.66
C ARG A 482 34.54 -11.03 2.74
N ASP A 483 34.76 -12.33 2.60
CA ASP A 483 36.07 -12.95 2.44
C ASP A 483 36.08 -13.72 1.11
N PRO A 484 36.87 -13.31 0.10
CA PRO A 484 36.97 -14.02 -1.17
C PRO A 484 37.43 -15.49 -1.05
N ALA A 485 38.05 -15.88 0.06
CA ALA A 485 38.49 -17.25 0.32
C ALA A 485 37.35 -18.18 0.79
N ILE A 486 36.21 -17.64 1.23
CA ILE A 486 35.10 -18.41 1.78
C ILE A 486 33.89 -18.31 0.83
N PRO A 487 33.51 -19.41 0.15
CA PRO A 487 32.37 -19.38 -0.76
C PRO A 487 31.06 -19.03 -0.07
N ALA A 488 30.29 -18.12 -0.68
CA ALA A 488 28.95 -17.76 -0.22
C ALA A 488 27.88 -18.80 -0.55
N THR A 489 28.12 -19.62 -1.58
CA THR A 489 27.24 -20.73 -1.97
C THR A 489 27.94 -22.07 -1.82
N ALA A 490 27.14 -23.11 -1.58
CA ALA A 490 27.58 -24.49 -1.77
C ALA A 490 27.45 -24.87 -3.26
N PRO A 491 28.23 -25.85 -3.77
CA PRO A 491 28.01 -26.39 -5.12
C PRO A 491 26.60 -26.97 -5.28
N LEU A 492 26.01 -26.76 -6.47
CA LEU A 492 24.75 -27.41 -6.88
C LEU A 492 25.07 -28.64 -7.73
N THR A 493 24.53 -29.79 -7.34
CA THR A 493 24.79 -31.08 -7.98
C THR A 493 23.49 -31.84 -8.25
N ASP A 494 23.54 -32.88 -9.09
CA ASP A 494 22.38 -33.75 -9.32
C ASP A 494 21.90 -34.45 -8.03
N ALA A 495 22.82 -34.75 -7.11
CA ALA A 495 22.49 -35.33 -5.81
C ALA A 495 21.61 -34.41 -4.97
N ASP A 496 21.73 -33.08 -5.10
CA ASP A 496 20.84 -32.14 -4.43
C ASP A 496 19.38 -32.35 -4.85
N PHE A 497 19.12 -32.51 -6.15
CA PHE A 497 17.77 -32.73 -6.67
C PHE A 497 17.23 -34.11 -6.32
N ALA A 498 18.10 -35.13 -6.28
CA ALA A 498 17.75 -36.45 -5.79
C ALA A 498 17.34 -36.40 -4.30
N ASP A 499 18.11 -35.72 -3.46
CA ASP A 499 17.82 -35.56 -2.02
C ASP A 499 16.56 -34.74 -1.79
N ILE A 500 16.36 -33.65 -2.52
CA ILE A 500 15.15 -32.82 -2.49
C ILE A 500 13.91 -33.68 -2.84
N SER A 501 14.00 -34.48 -3.90
CA SER A 501 12.91 -35.39 -4.30
C SER A 501 12.67 -36.49 -3.27
N ALA A 502 13.72 -37.02 -2.65
CA ALA A 502 13.64 -38.03 -1.58
C ALA A 502 13.00 -37.50 -0.30
N LEU A 503 12.99 -36.17 -0.07
CA LEU A 503 12.22 -35.53 1.00
C LEU A 503 10.74 -35.29 0.63
N GLY A 504 10.32 -35.69 -0.56
CA GLY A 504 8.96 -35.57 -1.05
C GLY A 504 8.66 -34.25 -1.75
N PHE A 505 9.63 -33.35 -1.86
CA PHE A 505 9.44 -32.09 -2.58
C PHE A 505 9.20 -32.34 -4.07
N ASN A 506 8.45 -31.45 -4.71
CA ASN A 506 8.16 -31.49 -6.14
C ASN A 506 8.40 -30.15 -6.85
N VAL A 507 8.96 -29.16 -6.14
CA VAL A 507 9.37 -27.89 -6.73
C VAL A 507 10.64 -27.38 -6.05
N VAL A 508 11.44 -26.61 -6.78
CA VAL A 508 12.46 -25.72 -6.22
C VAL A 508 12.21 -24.30 -6.71
N ARG A 509 12.46 -23.30 -5.85
CA ARG A 509 12.63 -21.90 -6.27
C ARG A 509 14.13 -21.68 -6.49
N LEU A 510 14.54 -21.64 -7.74
CA LEU A 510 15.95 -21.55 -8.14
C LEU A 510 16.31 -20.08 -8.32
N GLY A 511 17.05 -19.54 -7.37
CA GLY A 511 17.53 -18.17 -7.40
C GLY A 511 18.61 -17.99 -8.48
N MET A 512 18.40 -17.01 -9.34
CA MET A 512 19.34 -16.55 -10.37
C MET A 512 19.57 -15.05 -10.23
N SER A 513 20.77 -14.58 -10.55
CA SER A 513 21.13 -13.17 -10.39
C SER A 513 21.22 -12.44 -11.74
N TRP A 514 20.61 -11.27 -11.82
CA TRP A 514 20.75 -10.38 -12.98
C TRP A 514 22.22 -10.05 -13.26
N SER A 515 23.04 -9.86 -12.22
CA SER A 515 24.47 -9.59 -12.32
C SER A 515 25.25 -10.65 -13.09
N ARG A 516 24.78 -11.91 -13.09
CA ARG A 516 25.39 -13.01 -13.85
C ARG A 516 24.71 -13.26 -15.19
N LEU A 517 23.42 -12.96 -15.33
CA LEU A 517 22.75 -13.00 -16.62
C LEU A 517 23.28 -11.92 -17.58
N GLU A 518 23.56 -10.73 -17.06
CA GLU A 518 23.99 -9.55 -17.82
C GLU A 518 25.18 -8.86 -17.13
N PRO A 519 26.35 -9.50 -17.07
CA PRO A 519 27.52 -8.96 -16.36
C PRO A 519 28.03 -7.64 -16.96
N ARG A 520 27.79 -7.43 -18.26
CA ARG A 520 27.97 -6.15 -18.94
C ARG A 520 26.70 -5.79 -19.67
N ARG A 521 26.35 -4.50 -19.67
CA ARG A 521 25.13 -3.99 -20.28
C ARG A 521 24.98 -4.47 -21.73
N GLY A 522 23.87 -5.12 -22.03
CA GLY A 522 23.50 -5.70 -23.31
C GLY A 522 24.20 -7.01 -23.67
N GLU A 523 25.14 -7.51 -22.87
CA GLU A 523 25.90 -8.75 -23.09
C GLU A 523 25.37 -9.87 -22.18
N PHE A 524 24.48 -10.72 -22.71
CA PHE A 524 23.92 -11.84 -21.94
C PHE A 524 24.86 -13.06 -21.87
N ASP A 525 25.07 -13.60 -20.67
CA ASP A 525 25.96 -14.72 -20.40
C ASP A 525 25.29 -16.07 -20.73
N GLN A 526 25.68 -16.64 -21.86
CA GLN A 526 25.23 -17.98 -22.29
C GLN A 526 25.74 -19.11 -21.40
N GLY A 527 26.93 -18.94 -20.79
CA GLY A 527 27.51 -19.92 -19.87
C GLY A 527 26.71 -20.00 -18.58
N TYR A 528 26.31 -18.87 -18.02
CA TYR A 528 25.42 -18.84 -16.85
C TYR A 528 24.04 -19.40 -17.18
N LEU A 529 23.44 -19.02 -18.32
CA LEU A 529 22.20 -19.64 -18.79
C LEU A 529 22.33 -21.17 -18.94
N GLY A 530 23.50 -21.66 -19.37
CA GLY A 530 23.82 -23.09 -19.42
C GLY A 530 23.80 -23.78 -18.05
N GLN A 531 24.27 -23.10 -16.99
CA GLN A 531 24.18 -23.61 -15.60
C GLN A 531 22.73 -23.71 -15.15
N ILE A 532 21.91 -22.70 -15.45
CA ILE A 532 20.46 -22.72 -15.15
C ILE A 532 19.78 -23.87 -15.90
N ARG A 533 20.07 -24.08 -17.19
CA ARG A 533 19.53 -25.22 -17.96
C ARG A 533 19.94 -26.56 -17.36
N ALA A 534 21.18 -26.71 -16.91
CA ALA A 534 21.64 -27.94 -16.27
C ALA A 534 20.89 -28.23 -14.96
N ALA A 535 20.67 -27.20 -14.13
CA ALA A 535 19.87 -27.31 -12.92
C ALA A 535 18.42 -27.69 -13.22
N VAL A 536 17.77 -27.05 -14.21
CA VAL A 536 16.40 -27.39 -14.64
C VAL A 536 16.32 -28.82 -15.18
N ALA A 537 17.30 -29.26 -15.98
CA ALA A 537 17.34 -30.61 -16.50
C ALA A 537 17.50 -31.66 -15.40
N SER A 538 18.34 -31.40 -14.39
CA SER A 538 18.50 -32.28 -13.23
C SER A 538 17.22 -32.33 -12.38
N ALA A 539 16.62 -31.17 -12.06
CA ALA A 539 15.33 -31.12 -11.37
C ALA A 539 14.25 -31.95 -12.10
N LYS A 540 14.14 -31.78 -13.42
CA LYS A 540 13.21 -32.53 -14.28
C LYS A 540 13.45 -34.04 -14.22
N ALA A 541 14.70 -34.48 -14.24
CA ALA A 541 15.05 -35.90 -14.15
C ALA A 541 14.58 -36.54 -12.84
N HIS A 542 14.46 -35.75 -11.77
CA HIS A 542 13.99 -36.17 -10.44
C HIS A 542 12.51 -35.83 -10.18
N GLY A 543 11.75 -35.40 -11.20
CA GLY A 543 10.33 -35.09 -11.08
C GLY A 543 10.04 -33.83 -10.24
N VAL A 544 10.96 -32.86 -10.29
CA VAL A 544 10.89 -31.60 -9.54
C VAL A 544 10.71 -30.44 -10.52
N TYR A 545 9.66 -29.63 -10.33
CA TYR A 545 9.47 -28.38 -11.06
C TYR A 545 10.44 -27.29 -10.61
N VAL A 546 10.66 -26.28 -11.44
CA VAL A 546 11.52 -25.13 -11.13
C VAL A 546 10.75 -23.83 -11.30
N VAL A 547 10.66 -23.04 -10.23
CA VAL A 547 10.34 -21.61 -10.32
C VAL A 547 11.66 -20.87 -10.50
N LEU A 548 11.84 -20.18 -11.62
CA LEU A 548 13.04 -19.38 -11.88
C LEU A 548 12.85 -18.01 -11.25
N ASP A 549 13.70 -17.68 -10.28
CA ASP A 549 13.55 -16.48 -9.46
C ASP A 549 14.69 -15.48 -9.74
N MET A 550 14.34 -14.27 -10.19
CA MET A 550 15.30 -13.18 -10.30
C MET A 550 15.60 -12.62 -8.91
N HIS A 551 16.52 -13.31 -8.24
CA HIS A 551 16.84 -13.07 -6.86
C HIS A 551 17.69 -11.81 -6.69
N GLN A 552 17.41 -11.09 -5.62
CA GLN A 552 18.20 -9.98 -5.13
C GLN A 552 17.95 -9.84 -3.62
N ASP A 553 18.95 -9.35 -2.91
CA ASP A 553 18.78 -8.81 -1.57
C ASP A 553 19.40 -7.42 -1.53
N ALA A 554 18.68 -6.46 -0.93
CA ALA A 554 19.11 -5.06 -0.84
C ALA A 554 19.76 -4.54 -2.13
N TRP A 555 19.15 -4.84 -3.28
CA TRP A 555 19.54 -4.48 -4.65
C TRP A 555 20.73 -5.22 -5.27
N GLY A 556 21.89 -5.35 -4.61
CA GLY A 556 23.05 -5.97 -5.27
C GLY A 556 24.42 -5.88 -4.58
N ASN A 557 25.37 -6.65 -5.13
CA ASN A 557 26.77 -6.75 -4.66
C ASN A 557 27.50 -5.41 -4.60
N ALA A 558 27.25 -4.55 -5.58
CA ALA A 558 27.98 -3.29 -5.76
C ALA A 558 27.69 -2.25 -4.67
N LEU A 559 26.73 -2.52 -3.78
CA LEU A 559 26.39 -1.66 -2.66
C LEU A 559 27.29 -1.84 -1.44
N ALA A 560 28.18 -2.84 -1.39
CA ALA A 560 29.13 -3.00 -0.29
C ALA A 560 30.00 -1.74 -0.11
N ARG A 561 30.01 -1.15 1.10
CA ARG A 561 30.88 -0.04 1.50
C ARG A 561 31.35 -0.23 2.95
N PRO A 562 32.08 -1.32 3.27
CA PRO A 562 32.45 -1.64 4.65
C PRO A 562 33.27 -0.54 5.35
N ASP A 563 34.01 0.26 4.59
CA ASP A 563 34.87 1.33 5.12
C ASP A 563 34.17 2.69 5.28
N GLU A 564 32.88 2.81 4.91
CA GLU A 564 32.15 4.07 5.02
C GLU A 564 31.92 4.46 6.48
N GLN A 565 32.24 5.72 6.83
CA GLN A 565 32.04 6.19 8.20
C GLN A 565 30.59 6.59 8.42
N CYS A 566 29.86 5.71 9.10
CA CYS A 566 28.47 5.91 9.46
C CYS A 566 28.33 6.55 10.85
N GLY A 567 27.43 7.52 10.97
CA GLY A 567 27.12 8.23 12.21
C GLY A 567 25.75 7.86 12.79
N GLY A 568 25.47 8.26 14.03
CA GLY A 568 24.11 8.19 14.59
C GLY A 568 23.55 6.77 14.82
N GLY A 569 24.41 5.79 15.09
CA GLY A 569 24.00 4.39 15.33
C GLY A 569 23.66 3.61 14.06
N THR A 570 24.03 4.12 12.89
CA THR A 570 23.95 3.42 11.60
C THR A 570 25.23 2.64 11.33
N THR A 571 25.15 1.59 10.51
CA THR A 571 26.31 0.79 10.11
C THR A 571 26.48 0.81 8.59
N PRO A 572 27.67 0.52 8.05
CA PRO A 572 27.87 0.52 6.61
C PRO A 572 27.15 -0.65 5.94
N THR A 573 26.78 -0.51 4.67
CA THR A 573 26.19 -1.61 3.89
C THR A 573 27.25 -2.67 3.56
N THR A 574 26.86 -3.93 3.68
CA THR A 574 27.78 -5.09 3.56
C THR A 574 27.83 -5.72 2.18
N GLY A 575 26.97 -5.30 1.23
CA GLY A 575 26.78 -5.99 -0.06
C GLY A 575 25.99 -7.29 0.09
N TRP A 576 25.21 -7.63 -0.93
CA TRP A 576 24.22 -8.72 -0.88
C TRP A 576 24.21 -9.53 -2.18
N ASP A 577 23.22 -9.39 -3.05
CA ASP A 577 23.14 -10.05 -4.36
C ASP A 577 22.06 -9.43 -5.26
N GLY A 578 22.10 -9.73 -6.56
CA GLY A 578 21.06 -9.32 -7.50
C GLY A 578 21.58 -8.52 -8.70
N ALA A 579 21.46 -7.20 -8.66
CA ALA A 579 21.75 -6.33 -9.79
C ALA A 579 23.26 -6.18 -10.09
N PRO A 580 23.65 -6.08 -11.37
CA PRO A 580 25.04 -5.80 -11.74
C PRO A 580 25.48 -4.40 -11.30
N ALA A 581 26.79 -4.22 -11.16
CA ALA A 581 27.38 -2.94 -10.79
C ALA A 581 27.01 -1.80 -11.76
N TRP A 582 26.95 -2.08 -13.07
CA TRP A 582 26.60 -1.07 -14.09
C TRP A 582 25.14 -0.59 -13.99
N ALA A 583 24.25 -1.38 -13.38
CA ALA A 583 22.86 -1.00 -13.13
C ALA A 583 22.65 -0.38 -11.75
N THR A 584 23.69 -0.31 -10.90
CA THR A 584 23.59 0.17 -9.52
C THR A 584 23.86 1.68 -9.44
N ILE A 585 22.81 2.48 -9.59
CA ILE A 585 22.89 3.94 -9.59
C ILE A 585 22.41 4.52 -8.27
N THR A 586 23.35 4.93 -7.40
CA THR A 586 23.09 5.44 -6.05
C THR A 586 23.28 6.95 -5.88
N ASP A 587 23.75 7.66 -6.92
CA ASP A 587 24.02 9.10 -6.91
C ASP A 587 24.90 9.58 -5.74
N GLY A 588 25.84 8.74 -5.28
CA GLY A 588 26.72 9.06 -4.17
C GLY A 588 26.00 9.23 -2.83
N THR A 589 24.79 8.68 -2.69
CA THR A 589 24.07 8.64 -1.41
C THR A 589 24.80 7.79 -0.37
N LEU A 590 24.52 8.07 0.91
CA LEU A 590 25.15 7.38 2.02
C LEU A 590 24.83 5.88 1.98
N HIS A 591 25.86 5.06 2.08
CA HIS A 591 25.76 3.61 2.21
C HIS A 591 25.73 3.20 3.68
N CYS A 592 24.87 3.87 4.45
CA CYS A 592 24.66 3.60 5.86
C CYS A 592 23.25 3.03 6.08
N GLN A 593 23.17 1.82 6.61
CA GLN A 593 21.93 1.13 6.94
C GLN A 593 21.52 1.36 8.39
N PHE A 594 20.21 1.34 8.63
CA PHE A 594 19.60 1.54 9.95
C PHE A 594 18.41 0.61 10.12
N LEU A 595 18.38 -0.15 11.22
CA LEU A 595 17.37 -1.19 11.55
C LEU A 595 17.28 -2.37 10.56
N ALA A 596 17.33 -2.13 9.25
CA ALA A 596 17.28 -3.14 8.19
C ALA A 596 18.14 -2.71 6.99
N ARG A 597 18.66 -3.71 6.25
CA ARG A 597 19.49 -3.51 5.04
C ARG A 597 18.73 -2.72 3.95
N ASP A 598 17.44 -3.00 3.78
CA ASP A 598 16.59 -2.45 2.73
C ASP A 598 16.23 -0.97 2.92
N LEU A 599 16.53 -0.40 4.09
CA LEU A 599 16.26 0.99 4.44
C LEU A 599 17.46 1.92 4.24
N ALA A 600 18.60 1.40 3.76
CA ALA A 600 19.77 2.22 3.46
C ALA A 600 19.46 3.23 2.33
N PRO A 601 19.92 4.50 2.42
CA PRO A 601 19.66 5.51 1.39
C PRO A 601 20.17 5.11 0.00
N ALA A 602 21.32 4.45 -0.07
CA ALA A 602 21.87 3.91 -1.31
C ALA A 602 20.96 2.85 -1.95
N VAL A 603 20.36 1.96 -1.15
CA VAL A 603 19.40 0.94 -1.62
C VAL A 603 18.14 1.62 -2.14
N ALA A 604 17.55 2.53 -1.36
CA ALA A 604 16.36 3.26 -1.79
C ALA A 604 16.58 4.05 -3.09
N THR A 605 17.79 4.62 -3.28
CA THR A 605 18.15 5.35 -4.50
C THR A 605 18.33 4.42 -5.69
N ALA A 606 19.01 3.28 -5.52
CA ALA A 606 19.17 2.28 -6.58
C ALA A 606 17.80 1.76 -7.09
N TYR A 607 16.90 1.42 -6.17
CA TYR A 607 15.53 1.05 -6.50
C TYR A 607 14.75 2.17 -7.20
N THR A 608 14.95 3.42 -6.78
CA THR A 608 14.29 4.55 -7.44
C THR A 608 14.79 4.72 -8.87
N SER A 609 16.11 4.62 -9.10
CA SER A 609 16.71 4.62 -10.43
C SER A 609 16.12 3.50 -11.29
N PHE A 610 15.90 2.32 -10.71
CA PHE A 610 15.26 1.21 -11.40
C PHE A 610 13.80 1.49 -11.75
N TYR A 611 12.95 1.84 -10.78
CA TYR A 611 11.53 2.08 -11.03
C TYR A 611 11.26 3.22 -12.01
N THR A 612 12.18 4.18 -12.10
CA THR A 612 12.12 5.29 -13.06
C THR A 612 12.83 5.01 -14.38
N ASP A 613 13.32 3.79 -14.56
CA ASP A 613 14.05 3.33 -15.75
C ASP A 613 15.20 4.26 -16.14
N ARG A 614 15.89 4.81 -15.14
CA ARG A 614 17.05 5.68 -15.35
C ARG A 614 18.09 4.93 -16.16
N ASP A 615 18.63 5.58 -17.19
CA ASP A 615 19.61 5.00 -18.11
C ASP A 615 19.15 3.67 -18.73
N GLY A 616 17.84 3.39 -18.76
CA GLY A 616 17.26 2.18 -19.31
C GLY A 616 17.52 0.91 -18.50
N ILE A 617 17.89 0.99 -17.22
CA ILE A 617 18.26 -0.20 -16.43
C ILE A 617 17.08 -1.16 -16.20
N GLN A 618 15.85 -0.68 -16.07
CA GLN A 618 14.67 -1.55 -15.97
C GLN A 618 14.38 -2.20 -17.33
N THR A 619 14.56 -1.44 -18.41
CA THR A 619 14.46 -1.96 -19.77
C THR A 619 15.44 -3.12 -20.02
N GLU A 620 16.68 -3.04 -19.52
CA GLU A 620 17.64 -4.15 -19.64
C GLU A 620 17.26 -5.37 -18.79
N LEU A 621 16.75 -5.19 -17.55
CA LEU A 621 16.24 -6.33 -16.77
C LEU A 621 15.05 -7.01 -17.48
N VAL A 622 14.14 -6.23 -18.10
CA VAL A 622 13.05 -6.76 -18.92
C VAL A 622 13.60 -7.57 -20.11
N ARG A 623 14.71 -7.15 -20.72
CA ARG A 623 15.39 -7.92 -21.76
C ARG A 623 16.07 -9.18 -21.22
N ALA A 624 16.65 -9.15 -20.02
CA ALA A 624 17.20 -10.33 -19.37
C ALA A 624 16.10 -11.38 -19.11
N TRP A 625 14.90 -10.95 -18.71
CA TRP A 625 13.74 -11.82 -18.62
C TRP A 625 13.32 -12.43 -19.95
N ALA A 626 13.28 -11.62 -21.02
CA ALA A 626 13.00 -12.14 -22.36
C ALA A 626 14.05 -13.18 -22.81
N PHE A 627 15.33 -12.95 -22.49
CA PHE A 627 16.42 -13.88 -22.78
C PHE A 627 16.24 -15.24 -22.08
N VAL A 628 15.91 -15.23 -20.79
CA VAL A 628 15.62 -16.45 -20.01
C VAL A 628 14.35 -17.14 -20.53
N ALA A 629 13.26 -16.39 -20.70
CA ALA A 629 11.97 -16.94 -21.11
C ALA A 629 12.02 -17.58 -22.52
N GLN A 630 12.75 -16.98 -23.45
CA GLN A 630 12.95 -17.58 -24.78
C GLN A 630 13.66 -18.94 -24.69
N ALA A 631 14.64 -19.08 -23.80
CA ALA A 631 15.41 -20.31 -23.64
C ALA A 631 14.60 -21.45 -23.02
N PHE A 632 13.61 -21.13 -22.19
CA PHE A 632 12.75 -22.10 -21.49
C PHE A 632 11.34 -22.18 -22.06
N ALA A 633 11.05 -21.54 -23.18
CA ALA A 633 9.71 -21.42 -23.76
C ALA A 633 8.96 -22.77 -23.92
N ASN A 634 9.70 -23.86 -24.13
CA ASN A 634 9.16 -25.21 -24.35
C ASN A 634 9.46 -26.20 -23.21
N GLU A 635 9.90 -25.74 -22.03
CA GLU A 635 10.34 -26.62 -20.94
C GLU A 635 9.24 -26.80 -19.87
N PRO A 636 8.47 -27.91 -19.87
CA PRO A 636 7.40 -28.14 -18.89
C PRO A 636 7.87 -28.27 -17.44
N ALA A 637 9.15 -28.53 -17.18
CA ALA A 637 9.69 -28.54 -15.82
C ALA A 637 9.82 -27.14 -15.22
N VAL A 638 9.86 -26.08 -16.04
CA VAL A 638 9.75 -24.71 -15.53
C VAL A 638 8.29 -24.48 -15.13
N ALA A 639 8.03 -24.28 -13.84
CA ALA A 639 6.70 -23.92 -13.35
C ALA A 639 6.33 -22.49 -13.75
N GLY A 640 7.30 -21.59 -13.73
CA GLY A 640 7.11 -20.18 -14.06
C GLY A 640 8.29 -19.30 -13.65
N TYR A 641 8.03 -18.00 -13.75
CA TYR A 641 9.01 -16.94 -13.53
C TYR A 641 8.61 -16.07 -12.35
N ASP A 642 9.46 -15.97 -11.33
CA ASP A 642 9.30 -15.08 -10.18
C ASP A 642 10.08 -13.79 -10.43
N LEU A 643 9.32 -12.72 -10.73
CA LEU A 643 9.81 -11.59 -11.53
C LEU A 643 10.89 -10.76 -10.85
N LEU A 644 10.85 -10.66 -9.52
CA LEU A 644 11.84 -9.95 -8.71
C LEU A 644 11.60 -10.31 -7.25
N ASN A 645 12.58 -10.97 -6.62
CA ASN A 645 12.57 -11.27 -5.19
C ASN A 645 12.42 -10.00 -4.34
N GLU A 646 11.59 -10.01 -3.31
CA GLU A 646 11.40 -8.97 -2.29
C GLU A 646 11.68 -7.52 -2.76
N PRO A 647 10.93 -7.00 -3.74
CA PRO A 647 11.24 -5.70 -4.33
C PRO A 647 11.37 -4.59 -3.28
N GLY A 648 12.49 -3.89 -3.28
CA GLY A 648 12.74 -2.79 -2.37
C GLY A 648 11.77 -1.62 -2.58
N ILE A 649 11.58 -0.84 -1.52
CA ILE A 649 10.51 0.18 -1.48
C ILE A 649 10.79 1.44 -2.30
N GLY A 650 12.04 1.70 -2.69
CA GLY A 650 12.48 2.95 -3.31
C GLY A 650 12.33 4.17 -2.38
N ALA A 651 12.54 5.37 -2.92
CA ALA A 651 12.55 6.62 -2.15
C ALA A 651 11.17 7.29 -2.01
N ASN A 652 10.16 6.83 -2.76
CA ASN A 652 8.82 7.42 -2.77
C ASN A 652 7.70 6.38 -2.52
N PRO A 653 7.79 5.51 -1.50
CA PRO A 653 6.72 4.57 -1.22
C PRO A 653 5.43 5.31 -0.79
N PRO A 654 4.24 4.83 -1.19
CA PRO A 654 4.02 3.58 -1.92
C PRO A 654 3.90 3.75 -3.45
N ILE A 655 4.32 4.88 -4.03
CA ILE A 655 4.32 5.08 -5.49
C ILE A 655 5.32 4.13 -6.14
N SER A 656 6.55 4.06 -5.61
CA SER A 656 7.58 3.12 -6.06
C SER A 656 7.20 1.67 -5.78
N SER A 657 6.88 1.34 -4.53
CA SER A 657 6.60 -0.04 -4.08
C SER A 657 5.28 -0.65 -4.57
N GLY A 658 4.36 0.16 -5.09
CA GLY A 658 3.08 -0.30 -5.63
C GLY A 658 2.91 -0.02 -7.13
N LEU A 659 2.73 1.26 -7.50
CA LEU A 659 2.40 1.64 -8.87
C LEU A 659 3.52 1.34 -9.88
N LEU A 660 4.75 1.77 -9.57
CA LEU A 660 5.88 1.60 -10.49
C LEU A 660 6.38 0.15 -10.50
N LEU A 661 6.25 -0.56 -9.38
CA LEU A 661 6.44 -1.99 -9.32
C LEU A 661 5.46 -2.73 -10.25
N GLY A 662 4.16 -2.38 -10.21
CA GLY A 662 3.17 -2.93 -11.14
C GLY A 662 3.46 -2.63 -12.61
N ARG A 663 3.97 -1.43 -12.92
CA ARG A 663 4.43 -1.06 -14.27
C ARG A 663 5.59 -1.96 -14.73
N TYR A 664 6.57 -2.20 -13.86
CA TYR A 664 7.69 -3.12 -14.15
C TYR A 664 7.17 -4.53 -14.43
N TYR A 665 6.29 -5.06 -13.58
CA TYR A 665 5.72 -6.39 -13.78
C TYR A 665 4.97 -6.52 -15.10
N ASP A 666 4.14 -5.54 -15.47
CA ASP A 666 3.44 -5.58 -16.76
C ASP A 666 4.40 -5.55 -17.96
N ALA A 667 5.49 -4.76 -17.87
CA ALA A 667 6.53 -4.73 -18.89
C ALA A 667 7.29 -6.07 -19.00
N ALA A 668 7.68 -6.65 -17.86
CA ALA A 668 8.36 -7.95 -17.81
C ALA A 668 7.48 -9.07 -18.35
N ILE A 669 6.20 -9.13 -17.92
CA ILE A 669 5.22 -10.10 -18.41
C ILE A 669 5.04 -9.97 -19.92
N THR A 670 4.86 -8.75 -20.43
CA THR A 670 4.71 -8.51 -21.86
C THR A 670 5.90 -9.04 -22.66
N ALA A 671 7.12 -8.80 -22.18
CA ALA A 671 8.35 -9.27 -22.81
C ALA A 671 8.52 -10.79 -22.72
N ILE A 672 8.23 -11.40 -21.56
CA ILE A 672 8.22 -12.86 -21.35
C ILE A 672 7.26 -13.53 -22.34
N ARG A 673 6.01 -13.04 -22.43
CA ARG A 673 5.02 -13.60 -23.38
C ARG A 673 5.46 -13.47 -24.83
N ALA A 674 6.13 -12.38 -25.19
CA ALA A 674 6.69 -12.22 -26.53
C ALA A 674 7.85 -13.20 -26.78
N ALA A 675 8.73 -13.39 -25.79
CA ALA A 675 9.85 -14.30 -25.85
C ALA A 675 9.43 -15.78 -25.91
N GLU A 676 8.43 -16.18 -25.14
CA GLU A 676 7.86 -17.53 -25.20
C GLU A 676 7.28 -17.82 -26.58
N ARG A 677 6.54 -16.87 -27.19
CA ARG A 677 6.06 -17.00 -28.57
C ARG A 677 7.21 -17.09 -29.57
N ALA A 678 8.25 -16.27 -29.41
CA ALA A 678 9.43 -16.31 -30.27
C ALA A 678 10.22 -17.63 -30.14
N GLY A 679 10.24 -18.21 -28.94
CA GLY A 679 10.77 -19.54 -28.66
C GLY A 679 9.84 -20.69 -29.07
N GLN A 680 8.71 -20.38 -29.73
CA GLN A 680 7.68 -21.35 -30.15
C GLN A 680 7.15 -22.20 -28.99
N GLY A 681 7.04 -21.57 -27.83
CA GLY A 681 6.67 -22.18 -26.59
C GLY A 681 5.23 -21.99 -26.18
N PHE A 682 4.99 -22.20 -24.89
CA PHE A 682 3.72 -21.96 -24.24
C PHE A 682 3.89 -20.92 -23.12
N PRO A 683 2.80 -20.27 -22.69
CA PRO A 683 2.87 -19.34 -21.58
C PRO A 683 3.00 -20.10 -20.24
N HIS A 684 4.09 -19.83 -19.51
CA HIS A 684 4.33 -20.32 -18.16
C HIS A 684 3.62 -19.44 -17.12
N LEU A 685 3.53 -19.92 -15.88
CA LEU A 685 3.03 -19.10 -14.78
C LEU A 685 3.96 -17.91 -14.52
N VAL A 686 3.39 -16.81 -14.03
CA VAL A 686 4.16 -15.66 -13.57
C VAL A 686 3.88 -15.46 -12.08
N PHE A 687 4.94 -15.58 -11.30
CA PHE A 687 4.96 -15.29 -9.88
C PHE A 687 5.33 -13.82 -9.69
N PHE A 688 4.54 -13.10 -8.89
CA PHE A 688 4.79 -11.68 -8.61
C PHE A 688 4.64 -11.41 -7.12
N GLU A 689 5.57 -10.61 -6.60
CA GLU A 689 5.69 -10.34 -5.18
C GLU A 689 5.17 -8.94 -4.80
N PRO A 690 4.64 -8.75 -3.59
CA PRO A 690 4.55 -7.42 -2.97
C PRO A 690 5.96 -6.92 -2.60
N SER A 691 6.12 -5.66 -2.18
CA SER A 691 7.44 -5.20 -1.73
C SER A 691 7.91 -5.91 -0.45
N VAL A 692 9.21 -5.78 -0.14
CA VAL A 692 9.87 -6.31 1.06
C VAL A 692 9.16 -5.94 2.39
N LEU A 693 8.32 -4.90 2.41
CA LEU A 693 7.50 -4.57 3.58
C LEU A 693 6.55 -5.70 3.98
N TRP A 694 6.11 -6.54 3.03
CA TRP A 694 5.28 -7.69 3.35
C TRP A 694 6.01 -8.70 4.24
N SER A 695 7.28 -8.96 3.95
CA SER A 695 8.17 -9.83 4.74
C SER A 695 8.36 -9.28 6.16
N GLY A 696 8.49 -7.96 6.28
CA GLY A 696 8.68 -7.27 7.55
C GLY A 696 7.41 -7.05 8.38
N LEU A 697 6.24 -6.85 7.76
CA LEU A 697 5.02 -6.35 8.42
C LEU A 697 3.76 -7.21 8.19
N ALA A 698 3.80 -8.19 7.29
CA ALA A 698 2.66 -8.97 6.79
C ALA A 698 1.61 -8.19 5.97
N PHE A 699 1.89 -6.92 5.63
CA PHE A 699 1.04 -6.10 4.78
C PHE A 699 1.88 -5.03 4.06
N ASP A 700 1.40 -4.60 2.90
CA ASP A 700 1.94 -3.48 2.15
C ASP A 700 0.89 -2.87 1.19
N VAL A 701 1.14 -1.68 0.67
CA VAL A 701 0.46 -1.20 -0.53
C VAL A 701 1.02 -1.96 -1.74
N THR A 702 0.20 -2.85 -2.30
CA THR A 702 0.61 -3.72 -3.41
C THR A 702 0.39 -3.05 -4.78
N PRO A 703 0.91 -3.63 -5.88
CA PRO A 703 0.52 -3.23 -7.22
C PRO A 703 -1.01 -3.10 -7.36
N PRO A 704 -1.53 -2.11 -8.12
CA PRO A 704 -2.97 -1.99 -8.27
C PRO A 704 -3.55 -3.24 -8.98
N PRO A 705 -4.66 -3.82 -8.49
CA PRO A 705 -5.36 -4.86 -9.23
C PRO A 705 -5.66 -4.43 -10.67
N GLY A 706 -5.38 -5.33 -11.63
CA GLY A 706 -5.44 -5.02 -13.05
C GLY A 706 -4.25 -4.22 -13.58
N PHE A 707 -3.08 -4.29 -12.93
CA PHE A 707 -1.83 -3.74 -13.47
C PHE A 707 -1.40 -4.40 -14.79
N THR A 708 -1.88 -5.61 -15.07
CA THR A 708 -1.64 -6.36 -16.31
C THR A 708 -2.92 -7.09 -16.76
N ASP A 709 -2.97 -7.44 -18.05
CA ASP A 709 -4.05 -8.23 -18.64
C ASP A 709 -3.81 -9.75 -18.60
N ASP A 710 -2.61 -10.18 -18.19
CA ASP A 710 -2.26 -11.59 -18.03
C ASP A 710 -3.11 -12.26 -16.93
N ARG A 711 -3.40 -13.55 -17.13
CA ARG A 711 -4.30 -14.32 -16.27
C ARG A 711 -3.63 -15.55 -15.64
N LEU A 712 -2.34 -15.76 -15.89
CA LEU A 712 -1.52 -16.85 -15.32
C LEU A 712 -0.68 -16.35 -14.15
N LEU A 713 -1.30 -15.48 -13.35
CA LEU A 713 -0.67 -14.82 -12.22
C LEU A 713 -0.74 -15.69 -10.96
N VAL A 714 0.38 -15.78 -10.28
CA VAL A 714 0.52 -16.37 -8.95
C VAL A 714 1.06 -15.29 -8.02
N PHE A 715 0.26 -14.90 -7.03
CA PHE A 715 0.74 -13.99 -6.00
C PHE A 715 1.70 -14.75 -5.07
N ALA A 716 2.92 -14.24 -4.93
CA ALA A 716 4.02 -14.93 -4.25
C ALA A 716 4.61 -14.14 -3.07
N PRO A 717 3.83 -13.84 -2.00
CA PRO A 717 4.35 -13.12 -0.85
C PRO A 717 5.26 -14.00 0.02
N HIS A 718 6.07 -13.37 0.88
CA HIS A 718 6.93 -14.05 1.85
C HIS A 718 6.40 -13.89 3.30
N PRO A 719 5.58 -14.84 3.78
CA PRO A 719 4.98 -14.77 5.11
C PRO A 719 5.96 -15.17 6.23
N TYR A 720 6.79 -14.23 6.69
CA TYR A 720 7.75 -14.41 7.79
C TYR A 720 7.21 -14.08 9.20
N SER A 721 5.89 -13.98 9.36
CA SER A 721 5.23 -13.75 10.65
C SER A 721 5.62 -14.79 11.72
N GLU A 722 5.88 -14.35 12.96
CA GLU A 722 6.39 -15.19 14.07
C GLU A 722 7.79 -15.80 13.84
N SER A 723 8.50 -15.33 12.80
CA SER A 723 9.88 -15.70 12.46
C SER A 723 10.80 -14.47 12.51
N ILE A 724 11.03 -13.80 11.37
CA ILE A 724 11.95 -12.66 11.22
C ILE A 724 11.25 -11.34 10.91
N SER A 725 9.91 -11.30 11.02
CA SER A 725 9.16 -10.07 10.84
C SER A 725 9.58 -9.00 11.86
N MET A 726 9.56 -7.73 11.45
CA MET A 726 10.19 -6.61 12.19
C MET A 726 9.63 -6.43 13.61
N ASP A 727 8.37 -6.81 13.82
CA ASP A 727 7.66 -6.75 15.09
C ASP A 727 8.24 -7.69 16.16
N GLN A 728 8.87 -8.80 15.75
CA GLN A 728 9.45 -9.78 16.67
C GLN A 728 10.58 -9.17 17.50
N GLY A 729 11.37 -8.26 16.91
CA GLY A 729 12.42 -7.52 17.61
C GLY A 729 11.90 -6.61 18.74
N PHE A 730 10.60 -6.29 18.73
CA PHE A 730 9.93 -5.50 19.76
C PHE A 730 9.12 -6.37 20.74
N GLY A 731 9.19 -7.70 20.63
CA GLY A 731 8.35 -8.62 21.43
C GLY A 731 6.87 -8.50 21.09
N LEU A 732 6.53 -8.06 19.88
CA LEU A 732 5.16 -7.92 19.38
C LEU A 732 4.89 -8.98 18.31
N THR A 733 3.61 -9.32 18.11
CA THR A 733 3.14 -10.15 17.00
C THR A 733 2.02 -9.39 16.29
N ILE A 734 2.33 -8.69 15.21
CA ILE A 734 1.35 -7.91 14.42
C ILE A 734 0.39 -8.85 13.70
N ALA A 735 0.92 -9.89 13.06
CA ALA A 735 0.14 -10.92 12.40
C ALA A 735 0.67 -12.28 12.85
N THR A 736 -0.23 -13.22 13.16
CA THR A 736 0.13 -14.63 13.30
C THR A 736 0.40 -15.27 11.93
N ILE A 737 0.97 -16.46 11.93
CA ILE A 737 1.13 -17.30 10.73
C ILE A 737 -0.20 -17.43 9.96
N GLU A 738 -1.28 -17.79 10.66
CA GLU A 738 -2.60 -18.02 10.06
C GLU A 738 -3.22 -16.72 9.54
N ARG A 739 -2.97 -15.59 10.24
CA ARG A 739 -3.39 -14.26 9.79
C ARG A 739 -2.69 -13.90 8.48
N ASN A 740 -1.37 -14.04 8.39
CA ASN A 740 -0.60 -13.65 7.22
C ASN A 740 -1.03 -14.46 5.98
N LEU A 741 -1.20 -15.78 6.10
CA LEU A 741 -1.72 -16.60 4.99
C LEU A 741 -3.16 -16.23 4.58
N THR A 742 -4.00 -15.82 5.54
CA THR A 742 -5.37 -15.35 5.25
C THR A 742 -5.35 -14.02 4.51
N VAL A 743 -4.50 -13.08 4.91
CA VAL A 743 -4.31 -11.77 4.27
C VAL A 743 -3.73 -11.96 2.86
N SER A 744 -2.75 -12.85 2.72
CA SER A 744 -2.15 -13.24 1.44
C SER A 744 -3.18 -13.82 0.47
N SER A 745 -4.09 -14.68 0.97
CA SER A 745 -5.18 -15.25 0.15
C SER A 745 -6.15 -14.17 -0.33
N ARG A 746 -6.47 -13.18 0.50
CA ARG A 746 -7.32 -12.05 0.10
C ARG A 746 -6.64 -11.13 -0.91
N ALA A 747 -5.33 -10.94 -0.78
CA ALA A 747 -4.55 -10.18 -1.75
C ALA A 747 -4.55 -10.90 -3.11
N ALA A 748 -4.25 -12.21 -3.14
CA ALA A 748 -4.31 -13.02 -4.36
C ALA A 748 -5.70 -12.94 -5.04
N ALA A 749 -6.78 -13.00 -4.26
CA ALA A 749 -8.15 -12.89 -4.76
C ALA A 749 -8.41 -11.56 -5.49
N ALA A 750 -7.81 -10.46 -5.04
CA ALA A 750 -7.97 -9.14 -5.68
C ALA A 750 -7.43 -9.10 -7.11
N TYR A 751 -6.47 -9.96 -7.44
CA TYR A 751 -5.88 -10.08 -8.79
C TYR A 751 -6.52 -11.18 -9.63
N GLY A 752 -7.42 -12.01 -9.08
CA GLY A 752 -7.82 -13.25 -9.73
C GLY A 752 -6.64 -14.21 -9.92
N ALA A 753 -5.68 -14.19 -8.99
CA ALA A 753 -4.44 -14.96 -9.03
C ALA A 753 -4.49 -16.17 -8.10
N ALA A 754 -3.67 -17.19 -8.38
CA ALA A 754 -3.36 -18.22 -7.39
C ALA A 754 -2.45 -17.67 -6.28
N LEU A 755 -2.28 -18.41 -5.18
CA LEU A 755 -1.36 -18.07 -4.09
C LEU A 755 -0.30 -19.16 -3.94
N TRP A 756 0.97 -18.75 -3.91
CA TRP A 756 2.08 -19.64 -3.61
C TRP A 756 3.19 -18.87 -2.90
N PRO A 757 3.38 -19.03 -1.58
CA PRO A 757 4.44 -18.33 -0.85
C PRO A 757 5.84 -18.71 -1.35
N GLY A 758 6.56 -17.72 -1.92
CA GLY A 758 7.90 -17.89 -2.48
C GLY A 758 8.96 -18.22 -1.44
N GLU A 759 8.78 -17.68 -0.24
CA GLU A 759 9.63 -17.96 0.91
C GLU A 759 8.84 -17.99 2.20
N TRP A 760 9.28 -18.88 3.09
CA TRP A 760 8.90 -18.91 4.50
C TRP A 760 9.91 -19.80 5.23
N GLY A 761 10.13 -19.56 6.51
CA GLY A 761 11.06 -20.37 7.27
C GLY A 761 11.32 -19.85 8.68
N TRP A 762 12.04 -20.65 9.45
CA TRP A 762 12.53 -20.31 10.79
C TRP A 762 14.03 -20.57 10.89
N PHE A 763 14.69 -19.77 11.72
CA PHE A 763 16.15 -19.69 11.78
C PHE A 763 16.69 -19.89 13.20
N GLY A 764 15.81 -20.13 14.19
CA GLY A 764 16.17 -20.41 15.57
C GLY A 764 16.40 -21.89 15.85
N ASP A 765 16.18 -22.28 17.11
CA ASP A 765 16.32 -23.67 17.56
C ASP A 765 15.22 -24.56 16.97
N PRO A 766 15.55 -25.60 16.18
CA PRO A 766 14.57 -26.52 15.62
C PRO A 766 13.68 -27.22 16.66
N ALA A 767 14.13 -27.38 17.90
CA ALA A 767 13.33 -27.95 18.98
C ALA A 767 12.17 -27.03 19.41
N VAL A 768 12.32 -25.72 19.21
CA VAL A 768 11.31 -24.70 19.53
C VAL A 768 10.51 -24.32 18.29
N ASP A 769 11.21 -23.96 17.21
CA ASP A 769 10.59 -23.46 15.99
C ASP A 769 9.92 -24.57 15.16
N GLY A 770 10.25 -25.84 15.38
CA GLY A 770 9.61 -26.97 14.68
C GLY A 770 8.09 -27.00 14.84
N ALA A 771 7.57 -26.56 15.99
CA ALA A 771 6.12 -26.42 16.20
C ALA A 771 5.49 -25.33 15.29
N LYS A 772 6.23 -24.26 15.00
CA LYS A 772 5.78 -23.18 14.09
C LYS A 772 5.83 -23.64 12.63
N VAL A 773 6.87 -24.38 12.23
CA VAL A 773 6.95 -25.02 10.91
C VAL A 773 5.75 -25.97 10.70
N ALA A 774 5.41 -26.77 11.71
CA ALA A 774 4.23 -27.64 11.68
C ALA A 774 2.92 -26.86 11.58
N ARG A 775 2.76 -25.76 12.34
CA ARG A 775 1.59 -24.87 12.24
C ARG A 775 1.45 -24.26 10.85
N PHE A 776 2.55 -23.78 10.26
CA PHE A 776 2.55 -23.24 8.90
C PHE A 776 2.15 -24.32 7.89
N GLY A 777 2.74 -25.51 7.99
CA GLY A 777 2.39 -26.65 7.14
C GLY A 777 0.91 -27.05 7.24
N ALA A 778 0.36 -27.12 8.45
CA ALA A 778 -1.06 -27.38 8.66
C ALA A 778 -1.96 -26.25 8.08
N ALA A 779 -1.51 -24.99 8.16
CA ALA A 779 -2.23 -23.86 7.58
C ALA A 779 -2.22 -23.86 6.05
N GLN A 780 -1.14 -24.36 5.42
CA GLN A 780 -1.08 -24.65 3.99
C GLN A 780 -2.03 -25.79 3.63
N ASP A 781 -2.05 -26.89 4.39
CA ASP A 781 -2.90 -28.06 4.14
C ASP A 781 -4.39 -27.66 4.11
N ARG A 782 -4.84 -26.90 5.11
CA ARG A 782 -6.23 -26.38 5.19
C ARG A 782 -6.66 -25.52 3.99
N ARG A 783 -5.71 -24.97 3.25
CA ARG A 783 -5.95 -24.08 2.09
C ARG A 783 -5.54 -24.70 0.76
N GLY A 784 -5.02 -25.93 0.75
CA GLY A 784 -4.48 -26.58 -0.45
C GLY A 784 -3.28 -25.85 -1.06
N LEU A 785 -2.48 -25.16 -0.23
CA LEU A 785 -1.36 -24.35 -0.69
C LEU A 785 -0.05 -25.13 -0.73
N GLY A 786 0.78 -24.72 -1.69
CA GLY A 786 2.20 -25.02 -1.76
C GLY A 786 3.05 -23.92 -1.12
N GLY A 787 4.35 -23.94 -1.42
CA GLY A 787 5.32 -22.89 -1.11
C GLY A 787 6.75 -23.44 -1.13
N ALA A 788 7.74 -22.55 -1.08
CA ALA A 788 9.15 -22.93 -0.96
C ALA A 788 9.73 -22.48 0.39
N PHE A 789 10.27 -23.44 1.15
CA PHE A 789 10.94 -23.16 2.42
C PHE A 789 12.32 -22.54 2.16
N TRP A 790 12.65 -21.45 2.84
CA TRP A 790 13.98 -20.85 2.81
C TRP A 790 14.85 -21.50 3.90
N VAL A 791 15.91 -22.27 3.59
CA VAL A 791 16.52 -22.57 2.28
C VAL A 791 17.10 -24.00 2.25
N TRP A 792 17.35 -24.57 1.07
CA TRP A 792 17.94 -25.91 0.92
C TRP A 792 19.31 -26.02 1.61
N LYS A 793 20.32 -25.29 1.09
CA LYS A 793 21.67 -25.15 1.65
C LYS A 793 22.07 -23.69 1.64
N GLN A 794 23.07 -23.34 2.44
CA GLN A 794 23.65 -22.00 2.46
C GLN A 794 25.16 -22.12 2.68
N GLY A 795 25.96 -21.37 1.92
CA GLY A 795 27.41 -21.36 2.09
C GLY A 795 27.82 -20.60 3.34
N CYS A 796 29.03 -20.86 3.84
CA CYS A 796 29.53 -20.23 5.06
C CYS A 796 29.98 -18.77 4.85
N GLY A 797 30.32 -18.41 3.62
CA GLY A 797 30.66 -17.03 3.25
C GLY A 797 29.44 -16.15 2.96
N SER A 798 28.21 -16.68 3.04
CA SER A 798 27.04 -15.94 2.60
C SER A 798 26.83 -14.69 3.46
N PRO A 799 26.31 -13.58 2.90
CA PRO A 799 26.02 -12.36 3.67
C PRO A 799 25.02 -12.60 4.81
N GLU A 800 24.12 -13.56 4.67
CA GLU A 800 23.13 -13.97 5.66
C GLU A 800 23.76 -14.79 6.81
N THR A 801 24.93 -15.37 6.59
CA THR A 801 25.68 -16.10 7.61
C THR A 801 26.46 -15.13 8.49
N GLY A 802 26.30 -15.17 9.81
CA GLY A 802 27.11 -14.35 10.71
C GLY A 802 28.62 -14.61 10.52
N PRO A 803 29.51 -13.60 10.67
CA PRO A 803 30.95 -13.78 10.45
C PRO A 803 31.59 -14.84 11.35
N ASP A 804 31.01 -15.05 12.55
CA ASP A 804 31.48 -16.03 13.54
C ASP A 804 30.61 -17.31 13.57
N ALA A 805 29.76 -17.54 12.55
CA ALA A 805 28.85 -18.67 12.53
C ALA A 805 29.62 -19.99 12.37
N LYS A 806 29.34 -20.95 13.26
CA LYS A 806 29.93 -22.30 13.20
C LYS A 806 29.25 -23.19 12.15
N THR A 807 28.01 -22.86 11.80
CA THR A 807 27.22 -23.59 10.81
C THR A 807 26.44 -22.61 9.95
N SER A 808 26.18 -22.96 8.70
CA SER A 808 25.35 -22.17 7.78
C SER A 808 24.12 -22.95 7.30
N GLY A 809 23.03 -22.22 7.06
CA GLY A 809 21.72 -22.75 6.65
C GLY A 809 20.84 -23.21 7.82
N ASN A 810 19.59 -23.59 7.52
CA ASN A 810 18.63 -24.08 8.50
C ASN A 810 18.11 -25.51 8.22
N LEU A 811 18.05 -25.93 6.94
CA LEU A 811 17.66 -27.29 6.54
C LEU A 811 18.90 -28.19 6.32
N ALA A 812 19.46 -28.26 5.10
CA ALA A 812 20.69 -29.00 4.83
C ALA A 812 21.90 -28.12 5.20
N LYS A 813 22.25 -28.16 6.48
CA LYS A 813 23.27 -27.30 7.08
C LYS A 813 24.68 -27.69 6.64
N VAL A 814 25.60 -26.74 6.73
CA VAL A 814 27.04 -26.96 6.52
C VAL A 814 27.80 -26.55 7.76
N ASP A 815 28.74 -27.39 8.21
CA ASP A 815 29.71 -27.03 9.25
C ASP A 815 30.78 -26.11 8.64
N CYS A 816 30.94 -24.90 9.17
CA CYS A 816 31.81 -23.89 8.58
C CYS A 816 33.29 -24.07 8.90
N VAL A 817 33.64 -24.98 9.82
CA VAL A 817 35.03 -25.32 10.13
C VAL A 817 35.54 -26.42 9.20
N THR A 818 34.70 -27.42 8.95
CA THR A 818 35.07 -28.64 8.22
C THR A 818 34.55 -28.68 6.78
N GLY A 819 33.55 -27.86 6.45
CA GLY A 819 32.82 -27.92 5.19
C GLY A 819 31.88 -29.12 5.07
N ALA A 820 31.74 -29.93 6.14
CA ALA A 820 30.94 -31.14 6.11
C ALA A 820 29.44 -30.83 6.12
N PRO A 821 28.61 -31.58 5.36
CA PRO A 821 27.17 -31.46 5.44
C PRO A 821 26.66 -31.97 6.80
N ILE A 822 25.67 -31.27 7.34
CA ILE A 822 24.95 -31.62 8.56
C ILE A 822 23.53 -32.02 8.14
N ALA A 823 23.08 -33.18 8.62
CA ALA A 823 21.76 -33.71 8.30
C ALA A 823 20.64 -32.73 8.70
N PRO A 824 19.53 -32.67 7.93
CA PRO A 824 18.36 -31.89 8.28
C PRO A 824 17.86 -32.16 9.70
N PRO A 825 17.66 -31.13 10.54
CA PRO A 825 17.20 -31.34 11.91
C PRO A 825 15.75 -31.82 11.92
N ASP A 826 15.46 -32.84 12.73
CA ASP A 826 14.13 -33.47 12.84
C ASP A 826 12.99 -32.47 13.04
N GLY A 827 13.23 -31.42 13.85
CA GLY A 827 12.25 -30.37 14.15
C GLY A 827 11.76 -29.62 12.90
N PHE A 828 12.59 -29.50 11.86
CA PHE A 828 12.20 -28.90 10.59
C PHE A 828 11.90 -29.94 9.52
N ALA A 829 12.71 -31.01 9.43
CA ALA A 829 12.58 -32.04 8.41
C ALA A 829 11.23 -32.77 8.49
N ARG A 830 10.76 -33.14 9.69
CA ARG A 830 9.51 -33.91 9.83
C ARG A 830 8.27 -33.13 9.36
N PRO A 831 8.04 -31.87 9.79
CA PRO A 831 6.92 -31.08 9.25
C PRO A 831 7.00 -30.80 7.74
N LEU A 832 8.21 -30.62 7.21
CA LEU A 832 8.43 -30.30 5.79
C LEU A 832 8.20 -31.50 4.86
N THR A 833 8.55 -32.70 5.31
CA THR A 833 8.45 -33.96 4.53
C THR A 833 7.10 -34.67 4.66
N ARG A 834 6.13 -34.07 5.35
CA ARG A 834 4.80 -34.66 5.62
C ARG A 834 4.10 -35.15 4.33
N ALA A 835 3.27 -36.18 4.48
CA ALA A 835 2.51 -36.74 3.36
C ALA A 835 1.56 -35.69 2.73
N TYR A 836 1.43 -35.67 1.40
CA TYR A 836 0.52 -34.76 0.69
C TYR A 836 0.22 -35.23 -0.75
N PRO A 837 -0.94 -34.86 -1.32
CA PRO A 837 -1.22 -35.10 -2.73
C PRO A 837 -0.40 -34.12 -3.60
N LYS A 838 0.54 -34.65 -4.40
CA LYS A 838 1.34 -33.90 -5.37
C LYS A 838 0.47 -33.38 -6.51
N ALA A 839 -0.37 -34.25 -7.08
CA ALA A 839 -1.31 -33.91 -8.15
C ALA A 839 -2.57 -34.78 -8.08
N PHE A 840 -3.75 -34.22 -8.35
CA PHE A 840 -5.01 -34.95 -8.24
C PHE A 840 -6.14 -34.30 -9.04
N PRO A 841 -7.15 -35.07 -9.50
CA PRO A 841 -8.26 -34.51 -10.26
C PRO A 841 -9.26 -33.78 -9.36
N GLY A 842 -9.76 -32.64 -9.82
CA GLY A 842 -10.83 -31.90 -9.15
C GLY A 842 -10.37 -30.94 -8.06
N ARG A 843 -11.35 -30.45 -7.29
CA ARG A 843 -11.14 -29.46 -6.22
C ARG A 843 -10.84 -30.16 -4.91
N LEU A 844 -9.84 -29.66 -4.19
CA LEU A 844 -9.58 -30.07 -2.81
C LEU A 844 -10.75 -29.69 -1.89
N ASP A 845 -11.30 -30.66 -1.17
CA ASP A 845 -12.34 -30.42 -0.15
C ASP A 845 -11.74 -30.48 1.26
N THR A 846 -10.88 -31.47 1.54
CA THR A 846 -10.19 -31.62 2.82
C THR A 846 -8.78 -32.17 2.65
N LEU A 847 -7.84 -31.69 3.47
CA LEU A 847 -6.50 -32.24 3.61
C LEU A 847 -6.02 -32.07 5.04
N ALA A 848 -5.59 -33.17 5.64
CA ALA A 848 -4.88 -33.18 6.90
C ALA A 848 -3.77 -34.24 6.86
N ALA A 849 -2.54 -33.83 7.13
CA ALA A 849 -1.41 -34.73 7.31
C ALA A 849 -1.07 -34.84 8.80
N ALA A 850 -0.97 -36.05 9.32
CA ALA A 850 -0.67 -36.34 10.72
C ALA A 850 0.03 -37.68 10.85
N ASP A 851 0.93 -37.80 11.83
CA ASP A 851 1.67 -39.04 12.15
C ASP A 851 2.31 -39.71 10.93
N GLY A 852 2.65 -38.89 9.93
CA GLY A 852 3.28 -39.36 8.72
C GLY A 852 2.37 -39.98 7.66
N GLY A 853 1.07 -40.04 7.92
CA GLY A 853 0.03 -40.35 6.94
C GLY A 853 -0.76 -39.10 6.54
N LEU A 854 -1.91 -39.30 5.90
CA LEU A 854 -2.84 -38.23 5.56
C LEU A 854 -4.29 -38.72 5.44
N THR A 855 -5.22 -37.78 5.59
CA THR A 855 -6.60 -37.90 5.12
C THR A 855 -6.86 -36.81 4.09
N PHE A 856 -7.31 -37.20 2.91
CA PHE A 856 -7.50 -36.35 1.74
C PHE A 856 -8.84 -36.63 1.10
N GLY A 857 -9.59 -35.58 0.80
CA GLY A 857 -10.86 -35.63 0.08
C GLY A 857 -10.91 -34.57 -1.02
N ALA A 858 -11.41 -34.94 -2.18
CA ALA A 858 -11.57 -34.04 -3.31
C ALA A 858 -12.77 -34.43 -4.18
N THR A 859 -13.23 -33.46 -4.97
CA THR A 859 -14.38 -33.62 -5.87
C THR A 859 -13.99 -33.25 -7.29
N ALA A 860 -14.00 -34.25 -8.17
CA ALA A 860 -13.75 -34.12 -9.61
C ALA A 860 -15.07 -34.09 -10.40
N ALA A 861 -15.11 -33.26 -11.44
CA ALA A 861 -16.20 -33.28 -12.41
C ALA A 861 -16.18 -34.60 -13.22
N ALA A 862 -17.34 -35.06 -13.68
CA ALA A 862 -17.49 -36.34 -14.36
C ALA A 862 -16.79 -36.39 -15.75
N ASP A 863 -16.46 -35.23 -16.32
CA ASP A 863 -15.92 -35.02 -17.66
C ASP A 863 -14.43 -34.57 -17.67
N GLY A 864 -13.74 -34.61 -16.53
CA GLY A 864 -12.30 -34.31 -16.46
C GLY A 864 -11.44 -35.33 -17.24
N ALA A 865 -10.42 -34.88 -17.98
CA ALA A 865 -9.66 -35.77 -18.87
C ALA A 865 -8.68 -36.71 -18.15
N SER A 866 -8.19 -36.36 -16.96
CA SER A 866 -7.30 -37.21 -16.16
C SER A 866 -7.97 -37.58 -14.85
N CYS A 867 -8.05 -38.87 -14.53
CA CYS A 867 -8.45 -39.34 -13.21
C CYS A 867 -7.25 -39.60 -12.27
N ARG A 868 -6.02 -39.43 -12.76
CA ARG A 868 -4.83 -39.90 -12.04
C ARG A 868 -4.53 -39.03 -10.82
N LEU A 869 -4.38 -39.66 -9.65
CA LEU A 869 -3.81 -39.02 -8.47
C LEU A 869 -2.36 -39.49 -8.24
N ASP A 870 -1.58 -38.63 -7.59
CA ASP A 870 -0.21 -38.84 -7.16
C ASP A 870 -0.02 -38.24 -5.77
N ILE A 871 0.37 -39.07 -4.79
CA ILE A 871 0.50 -38.71 -3.38
C ILE A 871 1.86 -39.16 -2.87
N TRP A 872 2.55 -38.24 -2.19
CA TRP A 872 3.77 -38.53 -1.44
C TRP A 872 3.44 -39.00 -0.02
N VAL A 873 4.14 -40.05 0.45
CA VAL A 873 4.08 -40.54 1.82
C VAL A 873 5.50 -40.81 2.33
N PRO A 874 5.98 -40.11 3.37
CA PRO A 874 7.36 -40.27 3.87
C PRO A 874 7.53 -41.55 4.71
N GLY A 875 8.76 -42.10 4.73
CA GLY A 875 9.19 -43.16 5.64
C GLY A 875 9.29 -44.57 5.03
N ASP A 876 9.87 -45.50 5.79
CA ASP A 876 10.20 -46.83 5.29
C ASP A 876 9.03 -47.82 5.26
N ALA A 877 8.09 -47.69 6.20
CA ALA A 877 6.95 -48.59 6.32
C ALA A 877 6.00 -48.44 5.14
N GLN A 878 5.55 -49.56 4.57
CA GLN A 878 4.61 -49.54 3.45
C GLN A 878 3.26 -48.96 3.92
N PRO A 879 2.74 -47.92 3.24
CA PRO A 879 1.50 -47.29 3.64
C PRO A 879 0.31 -48.23 3.46
N VAL A 880 -0.59 -48.22 4.46
CA VAL A 880 -1.90 -48.87 4.38
C VAL A 880 -2.91 -47.87 3.81
N LEU A 881 -3.58 -48.26 2.73
CA LEU A 881 -4.54 -47.41 2.03
C LEU A 881 -5.97 -47.78 2.38
N LYS A 882 -6.78 -46.76 2.70
CA LYS A 882 -8.24 -46.84 2.67
C LYS A 882 -8.74 -45.80 1.68
N THR A 883 -9.41 -46.24 0.63
CA THR A 883 -9.87 -45.36 -0.44
C THR A 883 -11.36 -45.55 -0.70
N GLU A 884 -12.03 -44.48 -1.13
CA GLU A 884 -13.40 -44.50 -1.63
C GLU A 884 -13.41 -43.83 -3.00
N ASN A 885 -14.02 -44.46 -4.00
CA ASN A 885 -14.07 -43.97 -5.39
C ASN A 885 -12.70 -43.74 -6.06
N VAL A 886 -11.70 -44.56 -5.68
CA VAL A 886 -10.39 -44.63 -6.32
C VAL A 886 -10.16 -46.06 -6.82
N SER A 887 -10.06 -46.25 -8.14
CA SER A 887 -9.66 -47.53 -8.73
C SER A 887 -8.14 -47.61 -8.88
N ASP A 888 -7.63 -48.84 -8.95
CA ASP A 888 -6.22 -49.12 -9.28
C ASP A 888 -5.22 -48.45 -8.33
N ALA A 889 -5.62 -48.28 -7.06
CA ALA A 889 -4.77 -47.68 -6.05
C ALA A 889 -3.54 -48.55 -5.80
N ALA A 890 -2.35 -47.98 -6.00
CA ALA A 890 -1.08 -48.69 -5.91
C ALA A 890 -0.05 -47.88 -5.11
N THR A 891 0.82 -48.60 -4.41
CA THR A 891 1.96 -48.03 -3.67
C THR A 891 3.26 -48.42 -4.36
N LEU A 892 4.12 -47.44 -4.62
CA LEU A 892 5.44 -47.64 -5.19
C LEU A 892 6.49 -47.13 -4.20
N ARG A 893 7.46 -47.99 -3.84
CA ARG A 893 8.59 -47.57 -3.02
C ARG A 893 9.48 -46.63 -3.84
N VAL A 894 9.82 -45.49 -3.26
CA VAL A 894 10.73 -44.50 -3.84
C VAL A 894 11.77 -44.10 -2.78
N PRO A 895 12.85 -43.38 -3.15
CA PRO A 895 13.78 -42.84 -2.15
C PRO A 895 13.05 -42.01 -1.09
N GLY A 896 13.38 -42.25 0.19
CA GLY A 896 12.80 -41.56 1.36
C GLY A 896 11.35 -41.87 1.71
N GLY A 897 10.59 -42.58 0.86
CA GLY A 897 9.17 -42.82 1.11
C GLY A 897 8.46 -43.67 0.06
N TRP A 898 7.20 -43.35 -0.18
CA TRP A 898 6.30 -44.05 -1.06
C TRP A 898 5.51 -43.07 -1.92
N GLN A 899 5.26 -43.47 -3.15
CA GLN A 899 4.32 -42.83 -4.06
C GLN A 899 3.03 -43.64 -4.07
N VAL A 900 1.89 -42.98 -3.86
CA VAL A 900 0.57 -43.59 -4.01
C VAL A 900 -0.08 -43.02 -5.26
N THR A 901 -0.48 -43.92 -6.16
CA THR A 901 -1.17 -43.57 -7.41
C THR A 901 -2.53 -44.26 -7.49
N GLY A 902 -3.42 -43.76 -8.33
CA GLY A 902 -4.75 -44.35 -8.56
C GLY A 902 -5.58 -43.51 -9.51
N CYS A 903 -6.78 -43.98 -9.86
CA CYS A 903 -7.73 -43.29 -10.73
C CYS A 903 -8.99 -42.91 -9.94
N ALA A 904 -9.18 -41.62 -9.69
CA ALA A 904 -10.29 -41.07 -8.92
C ALA A 904 -11.33 -40.37 -9.80
N ARG A 905 -12.62 -40.55 -9.48
CA ARG A 905 -13.75 -39.92 -10.19
C ARG A 905 -14.84 -39.50 -9.23
N GLY A 906 -15.51 -38.39 -9.52
CA GLY A 906 -16.54 -37.84 -8.64
C GLY A 906 -15.94 -37.33 -7.31
N THR A 907 -16.70 -37.44 -6.23
CA THR A 907 -16.19 -37.20 -4.87
C THR A 907 -15.51 -38.47 -4.35
N TYR A 908 -14.26 -38.33 -3.89
CA TYR A 908 -13.44 -39.46 -3.46
C TYR A 908 -12.62 -39.11 -2.22
N THR A 909 -12.22 -40.15 -1.48
CA THR A 909 -11.39 -40.01 -0.28
C THR A 909 -10.20 -40.97 -0.34
N VAL A 910 -9.08 -40.53 0.21
CA VAL A 910 -7.87 -41.34 0.42
C VAL A 910 -7.40 -41.10 1.85
N ALA A 911 -7.36 -42.16 2.63
CA ALA A 911 -6.70 -42.18 3.92
C ALA A 911 -5.46 -43.10 3.83
N VAL A 912 -4.34 -42.56 4.26
CA VAL A 912 -3.06 -43.27 4.34
C VAL A 912 -2.63 -43.33 5.80
N THR A 913 -2.41 -44.53 6.30
CA THR A 913 -1.83 -44.77 7.64
C THR A 913 -0.49 -45.49 7.49
N ARG A 914 0.45 -45.21 8.40
CA ARG A 914 1.74 -45.89 8.48
C ARG A 914 1.74 -47.03 9.47
#